data_AF-A0A9Q1IA88-F1
#
_entry.id   AF-A0A9Q1IA88-F1
#
_cell.length_a   1.000
_cell.length_b   1.000
_cell.length_c   1.000
_cell.angle_alpha   90.00
_cell.angle_beta   90.00
_cell.angle_gamma   90.00
#
_symmetry.space_group_name_H-M   'P 1'
#
loop_
_entity.id
_entity.type
_entity.pdbx_description
1 polymer ?
#
loop_
_entity_poly.entity_id
_entity_poly.type
_entity_poly.pdbx_seq_one_letter_code
_entity_poly.pdbx_strand_id
1 'polypeptide(L)'
;MRPVFSLCLNLALVWASASPQRACRLRDPFRLNGMYRKGDVVFGGLFEVHFLTVFPELTFTSAPEQPTCERLDFPGFQAAQTMIFAIEEINKNPDLLPNITLGFHLYDNCVKLGIAFRAATALISGTEESFSDLGCTGPPPILGIVGDPGSTHSIAISSVLGLFRVPMVSYFATCSCLSDRQRYPSFFRTIPSDAFQVRAMAQILQRYGWRWVGLLFSDDDYGVHAAQSFHQEVSRFGCVAFSEMLPHDNNRAEVRRIVGVIRHSTARVVVAFSAEAYLLPLTEEIALQNLTGRQWIASEAWATAAVFHTSQLLPFLGGALGIAIRRGDIPGLLDFLLRLRPDYDPDNNMVNMFWEEIFSCRFKDSPGRVCTGQENLEGTESAYNDVSALRYSYNVYKAVYALAHALHDLLGCKPGTGPFPGNSCAELHTLQPWQLVPYLQRVNFTTSFGDQVSFDKNGDALAIYDVMNWQRAADGTIRAVTVGLFDESAPPGQELLLEEENIFWNFESHKRPLSVLQMTSQYDIPSIHLQLRPFPFNSMNSTYVTLSGVVIVLLIRVGLTPEIPLAPQTACRLRERFRLNGIYRKGDVVLGGLFEVHFLSVFPELSFTSEPEQPICERLDFPGFQAVQTMIFAIEEINKNPDLLPNITLGFHLYDNCVKLGIAFRAATALISGTEESFSDLDCTGPPPILGIVGDSGSTNSIAISSVLGLFRVPMVSYFATCSCLSDRRRYPSFFRTIPSDAFQVRAMAQILQRYGWKWVGLLFSDDDYGVHAAQSFHQEVSRFGCVAFSEMLPHDNNRAEVRRIVGVIRHSTARVVVAISPEAYLLPLTEEIALQNLTGRQWIASEAWATAAIFHTSQLLPFLGGALGIAIRRGDIPGLLDFLLRLHPDFDPDNNMVNMFWEEIFSCRFKDSPGRVCTGQESLEGTESAYNDVSALRYSYNVYKAVYALAHALHDLLGCKPGTGPFPGNSCAELHTLQPWQRAADGTIRAVTVGVFDESAPPGQELLLEGENIFWNFESHEVSSFPALLIKTVLYTL
;
A
#
# COMPACT_ATOMS: atom_id res chain seq x y z
N MET A 1 -73.49 -6.87 -22.71
CA MET A 1 -72.19 -6.15 -22.74
C MET A 1 -71.76 -5.72 -21.33
N ARG A 2 -71.60 -6.69 -20.42
CA ARG A 2 -71.08 -6.48 -19.05
C ARG A 2 -69.93 -7.43 -18.63
N PRO A 3 -69.53 -8.48 -19.38
CA PRO A 3 -68.36 -9.29 -18.97
C PRO A 3 -67.03 -8.83 -19.59
N VAL A 4 -67.04 -7.98 -20.63
CA VAL A 4 -65.82 -7.53 -21.32
C VAL A 4 -65.12 -6.39 -20.57
N PHE A 5 -65.88 -5.52 -19.88
CA PHE A 5 -65.32 -4.40 -19.12
C PHE A 5 -64.61 -4.85 -17.82
N SER A 6 -65.05 -5.96 -17.21
CA SER A 6 -64.43 -6.49 -15.99
C SER A 6 -63.13 -7.24 -16.26
N LEU A 7 -62.93 -7.75 -17.49
CA LEU A 7 -61.67 -8.40 -17.88
C LEU A 7 -60.60 -7.37 -18.23
N CYS A 8 -60.96 -6.27 -18.89
CA CYS A 8 -60.02 -5.18 -19.18
C CYS A 8 -59.58 -4.40 -17.94
N LEU A 9 -60.45 -4.25 -16.92
CA LEU A 9 -60.06 -3.58 -15.66
C LEU A 9 -59.12 -4.45 -14.82
N ASN A 10 -59.30 -5.78 -14.80
CA ASN A 10 -58.40 -6.69 -14.11
C ASN A 10 -57.06 -6.91 -14.85
N LEU A 11 -57.04 -6.83 -16.19
CA LEU A 11 -55.78 -6.83 -16.95
C LEU A 11 -55.01 -5.50 -16.82
N ALA A 12 -55.69 -4.37 -16.66
CA ALA A 12 -55.06 -3.09 -16.37
C ALA A 12 -54.53 -2.98 -14.93
N LEU A 13 -55.17 -3.64 -13.96
CA LEU A 13 -54.70 -3.70 -12.57
C LEU A 13 -53.53 -4.69 -12.35
N VAL A 14 -53.43 -5.74 -13.17
CA VAL A 14 -52.28 -6.68 -13.15
C VAL A 14 -51.06 -6.10 -13.90
N TRP A 15 -51.25 -5.12 -14.80
CA TRP A 15 -50.14 -4.44 -15.50
C TRP A 15 -49.74 -3.08 -14.89
N ALA A 16 -50.35 -2.67 -13.78
CA ALA A 16 -50.03 -1.41 -13.08
C ALA A 16 -49.39 -1.59 -11.70
N SER A 17 -48.91 -2.79 -11.34
CA SER A 17 -48.18 -3.03 -10.09
C SER A 17 -47.00 -3.99 -10.26
N ALA A 18 -46.23 -3.78 -11.33
CA ALA A 18 -44.85 -4.22 -11.40
C ALA A 18 -43.97 -3.03 -11.83
N SER A 19 -44.07 -1.92 -11.11
CA SER A 19 -42.86 -1.10 -10.94
C SER A 19 -41.84 -2.03 -10.29
N PRO A 20 -40.67 -2.32 -10.89
CA PRO A 20 -39.64 -3.02 -10.17
C PRO A 20 -39.41 -2.19 -8.91
N GLN A 21 -39.65 -2.76 -7.73
CA GLN A 21 -39.14 -2.14 -6.51
C GLN A 21 -37.65 -2.01 -6.75
N ARG A 22 -37.15 -0.79 -7.04
CA ARG A 22 -35.72 -0.56 -7.25
C ARG A 22 -35.11 -0.55 -5.85
N ALA A 23 -34.99 -1.75 -5.29
CA ALA A 23 -34.19 -1.98 -4.10
C ALA A 23 -32.73 -1.82 -4.51
N CYS A 24 -31.98 -1.02 -3.76
CA CYS A 24 -30.54 -0.91 -3.99
C CYS A 24 -29.94 -2.29 -3.65
N ARG A 25 -29.28 -2.90 -4.64
CA ARG A 25 -28.65 -4.20 -4.51
C ARG A 25 -27.15 -4.02 -4.45
N LEU A 26 -26.51 -4.75 -3.55
CA LEU A 26 -25.06 -4.89 -3.55
C LEU A 26 -24.61 -5.34 -4.95
N ARG A 27 -23.58 -4.67 -5.52
CA ARG A 27 -23.09 -4.98 -6.87
C ARG A 27 -22.64 -6.44 -7.02
N ASP A 28 -22.07 -7.01 -5.96
CA ASP A 28 -21.64 -8.40 -5.91
C ASP A 28 -21.54 -8.88 -4.45
N PRO A 29 -22.22 -9.97 -4.03
CA PRO A 29 -22.08 -10.53 -2.69
C PRO A 29 -20.74 -11.26 -2.53
N PHE A 30 -19.83 -10.68 -1.74
CA PHE A 30 -18.53 -11.30 -1.45
C PHE A 30 -18.63 -12.21 -0.23
N ARG A 31 -18.29 -13.49 -0.39
CA ARG A 31 -18.33 -14.47 0.70
C ARG A 31 -16.99 -14.46 1.43
N LEU A 32 -16.96 -13.86 2.61
CA LEU A 32 -15.82 -13.92 3.51
C LEU A 32 -15.99 -15.09 4.47
N ASN A 33 -14.91 -15.83 4.70
CA ASN A 33 -14.86 -16.78 5.81
C ASN A 33 -14.74 -15.97 7.10
N GLY A 34 -15.60 -16.27 8.08
CA GLY A 34 -15.78 -15.43 9.25
C GLY A 34 -16.28 -16.17 10.48
N MET A 35 -16.25 -15.47 11.61
CA MET A 35 -17.01 -15.81 12.80
C MET A 35 -17.62 -14.53 13.40
N TYR A 36 -18.86 -14.62 13.89
CA TYR A 36 -19.59 -13.51 14.47
C TYR A 36 -20.24 -13.87 15.80
N ARG A 37 -20.16 -12.95 16.76
CA ARG A 37 -20.93 -12.98 18.01
C ARG A 37 -21.36 -11.58 18.40
N LYS A 38 -22.66 -11.42 18.63
CA LYS A 38 -23.25 -10.17 19.10
C LYS A 38 -22.77 -9.80 20.51
N GLY A 39 -22.59 -8.51 20.76
CA GLY A 39 -22.39 -7.90 22.08
C GLY A 39 -22.96 -6.48 22.10
N ASP A 40 -22.88 -5.81 23.25
CA ASP A 40 -23.20 -4.38 23.39
C ASP A 40 -22.20 -3.52 22.60
N VAL A 41 -20.96 -4.00 22.52
CA VAL A 41 -19.86 -3.46 21.72
C VAL A 41 -19.23 -4.61 20.94
N VAL A 42 -18.84 -4.39 19.69
CA VAL A 42 -18.21 -5.42 18.85
C VAL A 42 -16.81 -4.95 18.42
N PHE A 43 -15.81 -5.83 18.62
CA PHE A 43 -14.47 -5.66 18.05
C PHE A 43 -14.31 -6.44 16.75
N GLY A 44 -13.62 -5.82 15.80
CA GLY A 44 -13.29 -6.41 14.50
C GLY A 44 -12.01 -7.25 14.60
N GLY A 45 -11.90 -8.31 13.81
CA GLY A 45 -10.69 -9.14 13.74
C GLY A 45 -10.30 -9.49 12.31
N LEU A 46 -9.01 -9.44 12.00
CA LEU A 46 -8.44 -9.87 10.72
C LEU A 46 -7.29 -10.85 10.98
N PHE A 47 -7.41 -12.07 10.47
CA PHE A 47 -6.47 -13.16 10.74
C PHE A 47 -6.09 -13.92 9.46
N GLU A 48 -4.87 -14.46 9.43
CA GLU A 48 -4.39 -15.38 8.39
C GLU A 48 -4.82 -16.82 8.74
N VAL A 49 -6.06 -17.20 8.45
CA VAL A 49 -6.57 -18.55 8.81
C VAL A 49 -6.15 -19.59 7.77
N HIS A 50 -5.78 -19.17 6.57
CA HIS A 50 -5.25 -20.04 5.52
C HIS A 50 -3.84 -19.61 5.10
N PHE A 51 -3.05 -20.55 4.58
CA PHE A 51 -1.71 -20.32 4.06
C PHE A 51 -1.67 -19.81 2.61
N LEU A 52 -2.68 -20.16 1.80
CA LEU A 52 -2.67 -19.91 0.35
C LEU A 52 -4.01 -19.37 -0.14
N THR A 53 -3.96 -18.58 -1.22
CA THR A 53 -5.14 -18.22 -2.01
C THR A 53 -4.94 -18.63 -3.45
N VAL A 54 -5.93 -19.32 -4.01
CA VAL A 54 -5.99 -19.70 -5.42
C VAL A 54 -6.97 -18.77 -6.13
N PHE A 55 -6.48 -18.11 -7.18
CA PHE A 55 -7.32 -17.29 -8.05
C PHE A 55 -7.80 -18.13 -9.24
N PRO A 56 -9.09 -18.06 -9.60
CA PRO A 56 -9.58 -18.70 -10.82
C PRO A 56 -8.94 -18.08 -12.06
N GLU A 57 -8.89 -18.85 -13.14
CA GLU A 57 -8.32 -18.38 -14.41
C GLU A 57 -9.12 -17.19 -14.96
N LEU A 58 -8.41 -16.12 -15.32
CA LEU A 58 -9.03 -14.88 -15.79
C LEU A 58 -9.15 -14.88 -17.30
N THR A 59 -10.28 -15.37 -17.80
CA THR A 59 -10.55 -15.35 -19.25
C THR A 59 -11.10 -14.01 -19.74
N PHE A 60 -11.65 -13.17 -18.85
CA PHE A 60 -12.36 -11.92 -19.18
C PHE A 60 -13.54 -12.08 -20.15
N THR A 61 -14.00 -13.32 -20.34
CA THR A 61 -15.15 -13.68 -21.17
C THR A 61 -16.39 -14.04 -20.34
N SER A 62 -16.24 -14.25 -19.04
CA SER A 62 -17.36 -14.47 -18.11
C SER A 62 -17.11 -13.74 -16.80
N ALA A 63 -18.17 -13.54 -16.01
CA ALA A 63 -18.03 -12.96 -14.68
C ALA A 63 -17.08 -13.85 -13.85
N PRO A 64 -15.97 -13.30 -13.31
CA PRO A 64 -14.96 -14.10 -12.66
C PRO A 64 -15.47 -14.65 -11.32
N GLU A 65 -15.13 -15.90 -11.03
CA GLU A 65 -15.41 -16.52 -9.73
C GLU A 65 -14.58 -15.89 -8.60
N GLN A 66 -15.02 -16.08 -7.35
CA GLN A 66 -14.30 -15.59 -6.18
C GLN A 66 -13.04 -16.45 -5.91
N PRO A 67 -11.94 -15.86 -5.42
CA PRO A 67 -10.77 -16.63 -5.00
C PRO A 67 -11.11 -17.62 -3.89
N THR A 68 -10.45 -18.77 -3.89
CA THR A 68 -10.57 -19.78 -2.82
C THR A 68 -9.34 -19.76 -1.93
N CYS A 69 -9.57 -19.74 -0.62
CA CYS A 69 -8.51 -19.84 0.39
C CYS A 69 -8.25 -21.32 0.68
N GLU A 70 -6.99 -21.75 0.59
CA GLU A 70 -6.58 -23.16 0.70
C GLU A 70 -5.52 -23.36 1.78
N ARG A 71 -5.54 -24.56 2.38
CA ARG A 71 -4.67 -25.02 3.47
C ARG A 71 -4.80 -24.19 4.74
N LEU A 72 -5.45 -24.75 5.74
CA LEU A 72 -5.64 -24.09 7.02
C LEU A 72 -4.29 -23.89 7.74
N ASP A 73 -4.09 -22.68 8.27
CA ASP A 73 -2.98 -22.35 9.15
C ASP A 73 -3.41 -22.52 10.62
N PHE A 74 -2.81 -23.50 11.30
CA PHE A 74 -3.14 -23.80 12.70
C PHE A 74 -2.75 -22.66 13.66
N PRO A 75 -1.53 -22.10 13.60
CA PRO A 75 -1.17 -20.86 14.30
C PRO A 75 -2.13 -19.69 14.06
N GLY A 76 -2.45 -19.39 12.81
CA GLY A 76 -3.38 -18.32 12.46
C GLY A 76 -4.80 -18.54 13.02
N PHE A 77 -5.29 -19.77 12.96
CA PHE A 77 -6.57 -20.12 13.58
C PHE A 77 -6.51 -20.08 15.13
N GLN A 78 -5.41 -20.53 15.75
CA GLN A 78 -5.17 -20.39 17.19
C GLN A 78 -5.19 -18.91 17.61
N ALA A 79 -4.63 -18.02 16.80
CA ALA A 79 -4.65 -16.58 17.03
C ALA A 79 -6.07 -16.01 16.99
N ALA A 80 -6.88 -16.40 16.00
CA ALA A 80 -8.30 -16.03 15.94
C ALA A 80 -9.07 -16.53 17.18
N GLN A 81 -8.85 -17.77 17.60
CA GLN A 81 -9.43 -18.32 18.82
C GLN A 81 -8.92 -17.61 20.09
N THR A 82 -7.69 -17.11 20.09
CA THR A 82 -7.13 -16.35 21.22
C THR A 82 -7.82 -14.99 21.39
N MET A 83 -8.25 -14.35 20.30
CA MET A 83 -9.10 -13.15 20.38
C MET A 83 -10.44 -13.48 21.06
N ILE A 84 -11.08 -14.58 20.66
CA ILE A 84 -12.35 -15.03 21.24
C ILE A 84 -12.19 -15.35 22.73
N PHE A 85 -11.12 -16.05 23.09
CA PHE A 85 -10.77 -16.37 24.47
C PHE A 85 -10.61 -15.10 25.32
N ALA A 86 -9.83 -14.12 24.85
CA ALA A 86 -9.60 -12.87 25.56
C ALA A 86 -10.92 -12.11 25.80
N ILE A 87 -11.80 -12.05 24.79
CA ILE A 87 -13.12 -11.43 24.91
C ILE A 87 -13.98 -12.15 25.96
N GLU A 88 -13.97 -13.48 25.98
CA GLU A 88 -14.73 -14.25 26.99
C GLU A 88 -14.17 -14.11 28.40
N GLU A 89 -12.86 -13.97 28.54
CA GLU A 89 -12.21 -13.70 29.81
C GLU A 89 -12.60 -12.32 30.34
N ILE A 90 -12.55 -11.30 29.48
CA ILE A 90 -12.96 -9.93 29.82
C ILE A 90 -14.44 -9.88 30.24
N ASN A 91 -15.34 -10.53 29.48
CA ASN A 91 -16.76 -10.59 29.82
C ASN A 91 -17.05 -11.27 31.17
N LYS A 92 -16.12 -12.09 31.69
CA LYS A 92 -16.22 -12.73 33.02
C LYS A 92 -15.56 -11.91 34.12
N ASN A 93 -14.79 -10.88 33.78
CA ASN A 93 -14.06 -10.04 34.72
C ASN A 93 -14.99 -8.93 35.27
N PRO A 94 -15.32 -8.91 36.57
CA PRO A 94 -16.19 -7.88 37.13
C PRO A 94 -15.54 -6.50 37.22
N ASP A 95 -14.20 -6.42 37.17
CA ASP A 95 -13.45 -5.18 37.33
C ASP A 95 -13.20 -4.46 35.99
N LEU A 96 -13.23 -5.19 34.88
CA LEU A 96 -12.97 -4.67 33.54
C LEU A 96 -14.25 -4.71 32.70
N LEU A 97 -14.76 -3.53 32.35
CA LEU A 97 -16.01 -3.32 31.60
C LEU A 97 -17.27 -3.93 32.28
N PRO A 98 -17.56 -3.58 33.55
CA PRO A 98 -18.74 -4.11 34.24
C PRO A 98 -20.05 -3.72 33.52
N ASN A 99 -20.97 -4.69 33.40
CA ASN A 99 -22.26 -4.56 32.71
C ASN A 99 -22.19 -4.28 31.20
N ILE A 100 -21.04 -4.51 30.56
CA ILE A 100 -20.88 -4.40 29.11
C ILE A 100 -20.45 -5.77 28.57
N THR A 101 -21.17 -6.28 27.59
CA THR A 101 -20.82 -7.52 26.89
C THR A 101 -20.07 -7.20 25.61
N LEU A 102 -18.83 -7.65 25.51
CA LEU A 102 -18.05 -7.58 24.27
C LEU A 102 -18.43 -8.73 23.33
N GLY A 103 -18.76 -8.37 22.09
CA GLY A 103 -18.91 -9.24 20.94
C GLY A 103 -17.71 -9.16 20.00
N PHE A 104 -17.72 -9.97 18.94
CA PHE A 104 -16.69 -9.96 17.91
C PHE A 104 -17.26 -10.17 16.52
N HIS A 105 -16.55 -9.67 15.53
CA HIS A 105 -16.73 -10.02 14.13
C HIS A 105 -15.35 -10.15 13.51
N LEU A 106 -14.96 -11.34 13.07
CA LEU A 106 -13.63 -11.57 12.52
C LEU A 106 -13.70 -12.28 11.17
N TYR A 107 -12.73 -11.98 10.32
CA TYR A 107 -12.61 -12.53 8.98
C TYR A 107 -11.22 -13.10 8.71
N ASP A 108 -11.19 -14.04 7.78
CA ASP A 108 -9.95 -14.55 7.19
C ASP A 108 -9.50 -13.59 6.09
N ASN A 109 -8.26 -13.16 6.17
CA ASN A 109 -7.64 -12.29 5.18
C ASN A 109 -7.03 -13.07 3.99
N CYS A 110 -6.95 -14.40 4.10
CA CYS A 110 -6.41 -15.35 3.13
C CYS A 110 -5.00 -15.01 2.60
N VAL A 111 -4.19 -14.29 3.36
CA VAL A 111 -2.83 -13.84 2.95
C VAL A 111 -2.85 -13.06 1.63
N LYS A 112 -3.95 -12.34 1.34
CA LYS A 112 -4.09 -11.50 0.15
C LYS A 112 -4.65 -10.14 0.49
N LEU A 113 -3.89 -9.12 0.11
CA LEU A 113 -4.21 -7.70 0.29
C LEU A 113 -5.66 -7.35 -0.09
N GLY A 114 -6.11 -7.77 -1.27
CA GLY A 114 -7.47 -7.45 -1.73
C GLY A 114 -8.58 -8.07 -0.85
N ILE A 115 -8.36 -9.27 -0.32
CA ILE A 115 -9.31 -9.96 0.57
C ILE A 115 -9.26 -9.32 1.96
N ALA A 116 -8.06 -9.11 2.52
CA ALA A 116 -7.82 -8.43 3.78
C ALA A 116 -8.50 -7.05 3.83
N PHE A 117 -8.30 -6.25 2.79
CA PHE A 117 -8.87 -4.92 2.68
C PHE A 117 -10.40 -4.97 2.59
N ARG A 118 -10.96 -5.89 1.78
CA ARG A 118 -12.42 -6.09 1.72
C ARG A 118 -13.00 -6.48 3.07
N ALA A 119 -12.37 -7.42 3.77
CA ALA A 119 -12.75 -7.81 5.11
C ALA A 119 -12.75 -6.63 6.08
N ALA A 120 -11.70 -5.79 6.06
CA ALA A 120 -11.63 -4.58 6.87
C ALA A 120 -12.75 -3.59 6.54
N THR A 121 -13.06 -3.38 5.26
CA THR A 121 -14.19 -2.52 4.86
C THR A 121 -15.54 -3.11 5.29
N ALA A 122 -15.74 -4.42 5.16
CA ALA A 122 -16.96 -5.11 5.59
C ALA A 122 -17.18 -4.98 7.10
N LEU A 123 -16.11 -4.99 7.91
CA LEU A 123 -16.20 -4.75 9.35
C LEU A 123 -16.77 -3.36 9.68
N ILE A 124 -16.44 -2.33 8.91
CA ILE A 124 -16.91 -0.96 9.19
C ILE A 124 -18.21 -0.57 8.47
N SER A 125 -18.53 -1.21 7.34
CA SER A 125 -19.69 -0.89 6.50
C SER A 125 -20.85 -1.87 6.61
N GLY A 126 -20.62 -3.08 7.13
CA GLY A 126 -21.56 -4.21 7.08
C GLY A 126 -21.54 -4.96 5.73
N THR A 127 -22.24 -6.10 5.69
CA THR A 127 -22.32 -7.04 4.53
C THR A 127 -23.74 -7.22 3.98
N GLU A 128 -24.72 -6.42 4.42
CA GLU A 128 -26.13 -6.63 4.08
C GLU A 128 -26.43 -6.45 2.58
N GLU A 129 -27.14 -7.40 1.99
CA GLU A 129 -27.40 -7.47 0.54
C GLU A 129 -28.50 -6.51 0.05
N SER A 130 -29.40 -6.07 0.95
CA SER A 130 -30.47 -5.12 0.63
C SER A 130 -30.92 -4.31 1.84
N PHE A 131 -30.93 -2.99 1.71
CA PHE A 131 -31.53 -2.07 2.68
C PHE A 131 -33.02 -1.88 2.35
N SER A 132 -33.86 -2.86 2.68
CA SER A 132 -35.30 -2.79 2.42
C SER A 132 -36.10 -2.16 3.56
N ASP A 133 -35.54 -2.17 4.78
CA ASP A 133 -36.14 -1.50 5.94
C ASP A 133 -35.55 -0.09 6.11
N LEU A 134 -36.44 0.92 6.08
CA LEU A 134 -36.14 2.32 6.39
C LEU A 134 -35.45 2.53 7.76
N GLY A 135 -35.36 1.50 8.60
CA GLY A 135 -34.75 1.56 9.93
C GLY A 135 -33.23 1.62 10.00
N CYS A 136 -32.50 1.45 8.88
CA CYS A 136 -31.03 1.41 8.85
C CYS A 136 -30.42 0.51 9.95
N THR A 137 -31.07 -0.63 10.22
CA THR A 137 -30.70 -1.58 11.27
C THR A 137 -29.55 -2.48 10.81
N GLY A 138 -28.40 -1.89 10.54
CA GLY A 138 -27.16 -2.63 10.25
C GLY A 138 -26.48 -3.16 11.52
N PRO A 139 -25.45 -4.02 11.39
CA PRO A 139 -24.65 -4.45 12.53
C PRO A 139 -24.04 -3.25 13.26
N PRO A 140 -23.92 -3.30 14.60
CA PRO A 140 -23.37 -2.19 15.39
C PRO A 140 -21.97 -1.84 14.92
N PRO A 141 -21.59 -0.55 14.93
CA PRO A 141 -20.32 -0.11 14.40
C PRO A 141 -19.15 -0.75 15.17
N ILE A 142 -18.20 -1.32 14.44
CA ILE A 142 -16.96 -1.84 15.01
C ILE A 142 -16.15 -0.67 15.60
N LEU A 143 -15.84 -0.74 16.89
CA LEU A 143 -15.12 0.33 17.60
C LEU A 143 -13.61 0.30 17.37
N GLY A 144 -13.07 -0.86 17.04
CA GLY A 144 -11.65 -1.06 16.77
C GLY A 144 -11.39 -2.42 16.16
N ILE A 145 -10.30 -2.52 15.42
CA ILE A 145 -9.90 -3.74 14.69
C ILE A 145 -8.63 -4.31 15.32
N VAL A 146 -8.63 -5.60 15.61
CA VAL A 146 -7.44 -6.38 15.96
C VAL A 146 -6.91 -7.04 14.68
N GLY A 147 -5.63 -6.83 14.39
CA GLY A 147 -5.04 -7.18 13.10
C GLY A 147 -5.00 -5.97 12.17
N ASP A 148 -4.60 -6.10 10.92
CA ASP A 148 -4.13 -7.28 10.19
C ASP A 148 -2.68 -7.64 10.56
N PRO A 149 -2.25 -8.91 10.47
CA PRO A 149 -0.86 -9.29 10.74
C PRO A 149 0.15 -8.81 9.67
N GLY A 150 -0.25 -8.72 8.40
CA GLY A 150 0.66 -8.36 7.32
C GLY A 150 0.93 -6.85 7.29
N SER A 151 2.20 -6.45 7.17
CA SER A 151 2.57 -5.02 7.07
C SER A 151 1.92 -4.34 5.85
N THR A 152 1.98 -4.97 4.66
CA THR A 152 1.33 -4.46 3.44
C THR A 152 -0.18 -4.31 3.59
N HIS A 153 -0.84 -5.29 4.22
CA HIS A 153 -2.28 -5.22 4.47
C HIS A 153 -2.61 -4.10 5.45
N SER A 154 -1.86 -3.99 6.54
CA SER A 154 -2.02 -2.95 7.56
C SER A 154 -1.83 -1.55 7.01
N ILE A 155 -0.84 -1.34 6.13
CA ILE A 155 -0.61 -0.07 5.42
C ILE A 155 -1.85 0.30 4.60
N ALA A 156 -2.35 -0.62 3.76
CA ALA A 156 -3.49 -0.33 2.91
C ALA A 156 -4.76 -0.06 3.71
N ILE A 157 -5.05 -0.90 4.72
CA ILE A 157 -6.22 -0.73 5.59
C ILE A 157 -6.12 0.60 6.36
N SER A 158 -4.97 0.90 6.97
CA SER A 158 -4.78 2.12 7.76
C SER A 158 -4.81 3.39 6.91
N SER A 159 -4.35 3.32 5.66
CA SER A 159 -4.39 4.46 4.72
C SER A 159 -5.82 4.91 4.40
N VAL A 160 -6.79 4.00 4.48
CA VAL A 160 -8.19 4.29 4.18
C VAL A 160 -9.01 4.41 5.45
N LEU A 161 -8.95 3.43 6.35
CA LEU A 161 -9.69 3.46 7.61
C LEU A 161 -9.18 4.53 8.58
N GLY A 162 -7.93 4.96 8.42
CA GLY A 162 -7.36 6.11 9.13
C GLY A 162 -8.01 7.44 8.78
N LEU A 163 -8.65 7.58 7.61
CA LEU A 163 -9.46 8.77 7.29
C LEU A 163 -10.71 8.86 8.16
N PHE A 164 -11.31 7.71 8.46
CA PHE A 164 -12.44 7.56 9.38
C PHE A 164 -11.98 7.40 10.84
N ARG A 165 -10.66 7.51 11.08
CA ARG A 165 -10.00 7.41 12.39
C ARG A 165 -10.39 6.14 13.17
N VAL A 166 -10.67 5.04 12.47
CA VAL A 166 -10.95 3.75 13.10
C VAL A 166 -9.64 3.23 13.72
N PRO A 167 -9.60 2.95 15.04
CA PRO A 167 -8.40 2.44 15.68
C PRO A 167 -8.15 0.99 15.24
N MET A 168 -6.90 0.73 14.87
CA MET A 168 -6.44 -0.57 14.45
C MET A 168 -5.24 -0.95 15.32
N VAL A 169 -5.30 -2.12 15.97
CA VAL A 169 -4.21 -2.65 16.80
C VAL A 169 -3.69 -3.91 16.14
N SER A 170 -2.64 -3.77 15.33
CA SER A 170 -2.01 -4.93 14.70
C SER A 170 -1.17 -5.69 15.73
N TYR A 171 -1.24 -7.01 15.66
CA TYR A 171 -0.49 -7.90 16.55
C TYR A 171 0.80 -8.42 15.91
N PHE A 172 1.06 -8.13 14.62
CA PHE A 172 2.22 -8.66 13.88
C PHE A 172 2.77 -7.77 12.74
N ALA A 173 2.16 -6.62 12.42
CA ALA A 173 2.69 -5.73 11.38
C ALA A 173 3.86 -4.88 11.90
N THR A 174 5.10 -5.26 11.54
CA THR A 174 6.33 -4.70 12.11
C THR A 174 7.01 -3.62 11.28
N CYS A 175 6.55 -3.33 10.05
CA CYS A 175 7.21 -2.32 9.20
C CYS A 175 7.43 -1.00 9.96
N SER A 176 8.65 -0.46 9.90
CA SER A 176 8.99 0.82 10.51
C SER A 176 8.21 1.99 9.90
N CYS A 177 7.75 1.83 8.66
CA CYS A 177 6.89 2.78 7.96
C CYS A 177 5.56 3.05 8.67
N LEU A 178 5.00 2.08 9.42
CA LEU A 178 3.72 2.22 10.13
C LEU A 178 3.81 3.13 11.37
N SER A 179 5.01 3.52 11.80
CA SER A 179 5.23 4.45 12.92
C SER A 179 4.95 5.91 12.56
N ASP A 180 4.74 6.24 11.27
CA ASP A 180 4.41 7.61 10.84
C ASP A 180 2.97 7.97 11.23
N ARG A 181 2.81 8.73 12.31
CA ARG A 181 1.51 9.19 12.83
C ARG A 181 0.79 10.20 11.94
N GLN A 182 1.47 10.83 10.98
CA GLN A 182 0.78 11.68 10.00
C GLN A 182 0.09 10.82 8.94
N ARG A 183 0.73 9.73 8.51
CA ARG A 183 0.16 8.77 7.54
C ARG A 183 -0.84 7.81 8.18
N TYR A 184 -0.52 7.27 9.36
CA TYR A 184 -1.29 6.22 10.05
C TYR A 184 -1.72 6.66 11.46
N PRO A 185 -2.60 7.66 11.55
CA PRO A 185 -2.86 8.37 12.80
C PRO A 185 -3.65 7.51 13.81
N SER A 186 -4.40 6.51 13.38
CA SER A 186 -5.17 5.60 14.24
C SER A 186 -4.60 4.17 14.29
N PHE A 187 -3.39 3.95 13.77
CA PHE A 187 -2.70 2.66 13.83
C PHE A 187 -1.91 2.50 15.13
N PHE A 188 -1.97 1.32 15.73
CA PHE A 188 -1.23 0.91 16.90
C PHE A 188 -0.77 -0.52 16.71
N ARG A 189 0.23 -0.96 17.48
CA ARG A 189 0.65 -2.36 17.43
C ARG A 189 1.22 -2.88 18.74
N THR A 190 0.90 -4.13 19.05
CA THR A 190 1.40 -4.86 20.24
C THR A 190 2.68 -5.64 19.99
N ILE A 191 3.35 -5.33 18.87
CA ILE A 191 4.65 -5.81 18.46
C ILE A 191 5.58 -4.61 18.19
N PRO A 192 6.89 -4.70 18.44
CA PRO A 192 7.79 -3.57 18.18
C PRO A 192 8.04 -3.33 16.68
N SER A 193 8.58 -2.15 16.37
CA SER A 193 9.02 -1.77 15.03
C SER A 193 10.25 -2.56 14.55
N ASP A 194 10.30 -2.87 13.25
CA ASP A 194 11.47 -3.48 12.59
C ASP A 194 12.73 -2.62 12.69
N ALA A 195 12.59 -1.32 12.96
CA ALA A 195 13.73 -0.45 13.23
C ALA A 195 14.60 -0.99 14.37
N PHE A 196 13.98 -1.58 15.40
CA PHE A 196 14.67 -2.19 16.53
C PHE A 196 15.23 -3.57 16.19
N GLN A 197 14.50 -4.36 15.40
CA GLN A 197 14.97 -5.66 14.93
C GLN A 197 16.22 -5.54 14.05
N VAL A 198 16.21 -4.62 13.08
CA VAL A 198 17.34 -4.34 12.21
C VAL A 198 18.54 -3.90 13.03
N ARG A 199 18.33 -3.05 14.05
CA ARG A 199 19.38 -2.62 14.98
C ARG A 199 19.94 -3.80 15.78
N ALA A 200 19.08 -4.67 16.32
CA ALA A 200 19.49 -5.87 17.06
C ALA A 200 20.35 -6.78 16.18
N MET A 201 19.93 -7.04 14.94
CA MET A 201 20.70 -7.82 13.98
C MET A 201 22.04 -7.15 13.65
N ALA A 202 22.06 -5.85 13.39
CA ALA A 202 23.29 -5.11 13.13
C ALA A 202 24.28 -5.18 14.31
N GLN A 203 23.80 -5.07 15.55
CA GLN A 203 24.62 -5.24 16.76
C GLN A 203 25.18 -6.66 16.88
N ILE A 204 24.41 -7.70 16.53
CA ILE A 204 24.91 -9.09 16.47
C ILE A 204 26.04 -9.21 15.43
N LEU A 205 25.87 -8.62 14.23
CA LEU A 205 26.90 -8.62 13.20
C LEU A 205 28.18 -7.93 13.68
N GLN A 206 28.05 -6.76 14.32
CA GLN A 206 29.17 -6.01 14.90
C GLN A 206 29.88 -6.79 16.00
N ARG A 207 29.12 -7.40 16.92
CA ARG A 207 29.65 -8.20 18.04
C ARG A 207 30.55 -9.33 17.57
N TYR A 208 30.19 -10.00 16.47
CA TYR A 208 30.98 -11.08 15.89
C TYR A 208 31.98 -10.65 14.80
N GLY A 209 32.04 -9.35 14.49
CA GLY A 209 32.95 -8.81 13.47
C GLY A 209 32.59 -9.23 12.04
N TRP A 210 31.33 -9.58 11.77
CA TRP A 210 30.86 -9.93 10.44
C TRP A 210 30.61 -8.67 9.61
N ARG A 211 31.41 -8.48 8.56
CA ARG A 211 31.38 -7.29 7.70
C ARG A 211 31.00 -7.58 6.25
N TRP A 212 30.80 -8.86 5.91
CA TRP A 212 30.46 -9.31 4.57
C TRP A 212 29.29 -10.29 4.67
N VAL A 213 28.09 -9.85 4.33
CA VAL A 213 26.84 -10.60 4.58
C VAL A 213 25.97 -10.68 3.34
N GLY A 214 25.24 -11.76 3.17
CA GLY A 214 24.15 -11.86 2.19
C GLY A 214 22.83 -11.38 2.79
N LEU A 215 21.94 -10.83 1.95
CA LEU A 215 20.62 -10.37 2.35
C LEU A 215 19.54 -11.01 1.48
N LEU A 216 18.53 -11.58 2.11
CA LEU A 216 17.30 -12.09 1.50
C LEU A 216 16.10 -11.37 2.10
N PHE A 217 15.06 -11.11 1.32
CA PHE A 217 13.85 -10.48 1.83
C PHE A 217 12.62 -10.77 0.97
N SER A 218 11.42 -10.71 1.54
CA SER A 218 10.16 -10.87 0.79
C SER A 218 9.85 -9.66 -0.11
N ASP A 219 9.13 -9.93 -1.20
CA ASP A 219 8.56 -8.92 -2.12
C ASP A 219 7.27 -8.31 -1.56
N ASP A 220 7.35 -7.79 -0.34
CA ASP A 220 6.29 -7.08 0.38
C ASP A 220 6.86 -5.93 1.23
N ASP A 221 6.00 -5.06 1.74
CA ASP A 221 6.42 -3.86 2.49
C ASP A 221 7.26 -4.21 3.73
N TYR A 222 7.00 -5.36 4.35
CA TYR A 222 7.81 -5.86 5.47
C TYR A 222 9.27 -6.12 5.04
N GLY A 223 9.47 -7.03 4.08
CA GLY A 223 10.80 -7.42 3.63
C GLY A 223 11.57 -6.26 2.99
N VAL A 224 10.88 -5.46 2.18
CA VAL A 224 11.41 -4.31 1.45
C VAL A 224 11.94 -3.23 2.39
N HIS A 225 11.12 -2.75 3.34
CA HIS A 225 11.53 -1.70 4.26
C HIS A 225 12.58 -2.18 5.27
N ALA A 226 12.51 -3.43 5.72
CA ALA A 226 13.51 -4.02 6.60
C ALA A 226 14.86 -4.17 5.90
N ALA A 227 14.88 -4.67 4.65
CA ALA A 227 16.08 -4.77 3.83
C ALA A 227 16.74 -3.40 3.62
N GLN A 228 15.95 -2.37 3.35
CA GLN A 228 16.45 -1.02 3.19
C GLN A 228 17.08 -0.49 4.49
N SER A 229 16.37 -0.59 5.61
CA SER A 229 16.88 -0.18 6.92
C SER A 229 18.17 -0.92 7.26
N PHE A 230 18.24 -2.20 6.92
CA PHE A 230 19.42 -3.04 7.10
C PHE A 230 20.59 -2.59 6.23
N HIS A 231 20.38 -2.25 4.95
CA HIS A 231 21.42 -1.66 4.10
C HIS A 231 22.01 -0.39 4.72
N GLN A 232 21.15 0.50 5.23
CA GLN A 232 21.58 1.73 5.89
C GLN A 232 22.44 1.45 7.13
N GLU A 233 21.99 0.57 8.02
CA GLU A 233 22.72 0.23 9.24
C GLU A 233 24.04 -0.49 8.96
N VAL A 234 24.06 -1.46 8.04
CA VAL A 234 25.26 -2.23 7.69
C VAL A 234 26.29 -1.38 6.96
N SER A 235 25.88 -0.43 6.11
CA SER A 235 26.81 0.45 5.37
C SER A 235 27.78 1.24 6.27
N ARG A 236 27.44 1.40 7.55
CA ARG A 236 28.28 2.08 8.55
C ARG A 236 29.52 1.27 8.96
N PHE A 237 29.50 -0.07 8.81
CA PHE A 237 30.57 -0.94 9.31
C PHE A 237 30.90 -2.15 8.43
N GLY A 238 30.12 -2.44 7.39
CA GLY A 238 30.28 -3.58 6.51
C GLY A 238 29.59 -3.39 5.15
N CYS A 239 29.51 -4.46 4.38
CA CYS A 239 28.90 -4.48 3.05
C CYS A 239 27.97 -5.69 2.88
N VAL A 240 26.95 -5.51 2.04
CA VAL A 240 26.06 -6.57 1.59
C VAL A 240 26.60 -7.16 0.28
N ALA A 241 26.94 -8.45 0.30
CA ALA A 241 27.56 -9.18 -0.80
C ALA A 241 26.60 -9.48 -1.96
N PHE A 242 25.35 -9.77 -1.61
CA PHE A 242 24.23 -9.96 -2.52
C PHE A 242 22.95 -9.59 -1.77
N SER A 243 21.97 -9.09 -2.51
CA SER A 243 20.68 -8.63 -1.99
C SER A 243 19.59 -9.17 -2.90
N GLU A 244 18.91 -10.23 -2.49
CA GLU A 244 17.97 -10.97 -3.33
C GLU A 244 16.56 -10.95 -2.74
N MET A 245 15.59 -10.64 -3.59
CA MET A 245 14.18 -10.62 -3.25
C MET A 245 13.56 -12.00 -3.55
N LEU A 246 12.78 -12.53 -2.62
CA LEU A 246 12.16 -13.85 -2.75
C LEU A 246 10.88 -13.74 -3.62
N PRO A 247 10.71 -14.66 -4.60
CA PRO A 247 9.60 -14.57 -5.54
C PRO A 247 8.25 -14.88 -4.87
N HIS A 248 7.30 -13.94 -4.98
CA HIS A 248 5.95 -14.07 -4.44
C HIS A 248 5.17 -15.27 -5.03
N ASP A 249 5.45 -15.61 -6.28
CA ASP A 249 4.76 -16.66 -7.03
C ASP A 249 5.41 -18.03 -6.94
N ASN A 250 6.45 -18.17 -6.10
CA ASN A 250 7.26 -19.37 -5.96
C ASN A 250 7.80 -19.89 -7.32
N ASN A 251 8.24 -18.97 -8.19
CA ASN A 251 8.86 -19.35 -9.45
C ASN A 251 10.15 -20.16 -9.22
N ARG A 252 10.10 -21.46 -9.52
CA ARG A 252 11.22 -22.38 -9.31
C ARG A 252 12.51 -21.99 -10.04
N ALA A 253 12.42 -21.39 -11.23
CA ALA A 253 13.60 -20.96 -11.97
C ALA A 253 14.32 -19.83 -11.21
N GLU A 254 13.55 -18.91 -10.64
CA GLU A 254 14.07 -17.80 -9.86
C GLU A 254 14.62 -18.25 -8.51
N VAL A 255 13.91 -19.13 -7.80
CA VAL A 255 14.41 -19.75 -6.55
C VAL A 255 15.77 -20.43 -6.81
N ARG A 256 15.91 -21.19 -7.90
CA ARG A 256 17.19 -21.81 -8.30
C ARG A 256 18.27 -20.79 -8.60
N ARG A 257 17.93 -19.67 -9.26
CA ARG A 257 18.87 -18.57 -9.51
C ARG A 257 19.40 -18.01 -8.20
N ILE A 258 18.52 -17.73 -7.23
CA ILE A 258 18.88 -17.20 -5.91
C ILE A 258 19.78 -18.18 -5.15
N VAL A 259 19.45 -19.47 -5.12
CA VAL A 259 20.34 -20.50 -4.52
C VAL A 259 21.70 -20.53 -5.23
N GLY A 260 21.72 -20.34 -6.55
CA GLY A 260 22.94 -20.14 -7.32
C GLY A 260 23.76 -18.94 -6.85
N VAL A 261 23.14 -17.78 -6.61
CA VAL A 261 23.81 -16.59 -6.07
C VAL A 261 24.40 -16.86 -4.68
N ILE A 262 23.63 -17.47 -3.78
CA ILE A 262 24.09 -17.86 -2.44
C ILE A 262 25.29 -18.80 -2.53
N ARG A 263 25.27 -19.78 -3.46
CA ARG A 263 26.36 -20.74 -3.65
C ARG A 263 27.66 -20.06 -4.08
N HIS A 264 27.60 -19.17 -5.07
CA HIS A 264 28.78 -18.50 -5.63
C HIS A 264 29.32 -17.39 -4.73
N SER A 265 28.52 -16.88 -3.80
CA SER A 265 28.97 -15.85 -2.86
C SER A 265 29.94 -16.36 -1.80
N THR A 266 30.93 -15.53 -1.49
CA THR A 266 31.91 -15.73 -0.41
C THR A 266 31.34 -15.38 0.98
N ALA A 267 30.19 -14.71 1.05
CA ALA A 267 29.53 -14.37 2.32
C ALA A 267 29.08 -15.66 3.03
N ARG A 268 29.52 -15.86 4.28
CA ARG A 268 29.13 -17.01 5.11
C ARG A 268 27.88 -16.74 5.93
N VAL A 269 27.62 -15.48 6.26
CA VAL A 269 26.43 -15.05 6.99
C VAL A 269 25.36 -14.58 6.01
N VAL A 270 24.13 -15.06 6.17
CA VAL A 270 22.96 -14.67 5.37
C VAL A 270 21.86 -14.21 6.31
N VAL A 271 21.42 -12.97 6.14
CA VAL A 271 20.30 -12.38 6.88
C VAL A 271 19.05 -12.48 6.03
N ALA A 272 17.92 -12.89 6.61
CA ALA A 272 16.66 -13.00 5.88
C ALA A 272 15.49 -12.33 6.60
N PHE A 273 14.87 -11.34 5.96
CA PHE A 273 13.63 -10.67 6.38
C PHE A 273 12.45 -11.17 5.55
N SER A 274 11.78 -12.23 6.00
CA SER A 274 10.71 -12.84 5.21
C SER A 274 9.71 -13.57 6.07
N ALA A 275 8.43 -13.54 5.68
CA ALA A 275 7.45 -14.48 6.18
C ALA A 275 7.81 -15.91 5.77
N GLU A 276 7.43 -16.89 6.60
CA GLU A 276 7.78 -18.30 6.40
C GLU A 276 7.32 -18.86 5.03
N ALA A 277 6.18 -18.39 4.51
CA ALA A 277 5.62 -18.85 3.24
C ALA A 277 6.53 -18.55 2.03
N TYR A 278 7.24 -17.43 2.01
CA TYR A 278 8.13 -17.06 0.90
C TYR A 278 9.52 -17.71 1.03
N LEU A 279 9.94 -18.02 2.26
CA LEU A 279 11.25 -18.61 2.52
C LEU A 279 11.24 -20.13 2.36
N LEU A 280 10.12 -20.80 2.63
CA LEU A 280 9.99 -22.26 2.55
C LEU A 280 10.50 -22.85 1.23
N PRO A 281 10.09 -22.36 0.04
CA PRO A 281 10.55 -22.94 -1.21
C PRO A 281 12.05 -22.79 -1.46
N LEU A 282 12.66 -21.69 -0.96
CA LEU A 282 14.11 -21.51 -1.00
C LEU A 282 14.81 -22.56 -0.12
N THR A 283 14.29 -22.82 1.08
CA THR A 283 14.89 -23.82 1.99
C THR A 283 14.79 -25.24 1.43
N GLU A 284 13.70 -25.56 0.75
CA GLU A 284 13.55 -26.84 0.03
C GLU A 284 14.60 -26.96 -1.08
N GLU A 285 14.79 -25.92 -1.90
CA GLU A 285 15.80 -25.94 -2.97
C GLU A 285 17.24 -25.97 -2.41
N ILE A 286 17.51 -25.31 -1.28
CA ILE A 286 18.80 -25.40 -0.55
C ILE A 286 19.09 -26.85 -0.13
N ALA A 287 18.07 -27.55 0.41
CA ALA A 287 18.19 -28.94 0.79
C ALA A 287 18.39 -29.85 -0.43
N LEU A 288 17.65 -29.61 -1.52
CA LEU A 288 17.80 -30.34 -2.78
C LEU A 288 19.21 -30.20 -3.38
N GLN A 289 19.83 -29.03 -3.26
CA GLN A 289 21.18 -28.75 -3.76
C GLN A 289 22.30 -29.03 -2.74
N ASN A 290 21.97 -29.55 -1.55
CA ASN A 290 22.90 -29.81 -0.45
C ASN A 290 23.79 -28.59 -0.11
N LEU A 291 23.22 -27.39 -0.03
CA LEU A 291 23.98 -26.17 0.27
C LEU A 291 24.14 -26.00 1.79
N THR A 292 25.34 -26.31 2.29
CA THR A 292 25.73 -26.18 3.71
C THR A 292 26.75 -25.06 3.94
N GLY A 293 27.15 -24.85 5.21
CA GLY A 293 28.24 -23.92 5.55
C GLY A 293 27.86 -22.44 5.47
N ARG A 294 26.58 -22.13 5.75
CA ARG A 294 26.04 -20.77 5.90
C ARG A 294 25.52 -20.60 7.33
N GLN A 295 25.73 -19.40 7.89
CA GLN A 295 25.16 -18.97 9.15
C GLN A 295 23.95 -18.09 8.86
N TRP A 296 22.77 -18.53 9.29
CA TRP A 296 21.53 -17.79 9.08
C TRP A 296 21.27 -16.84 10.24
N ILE A 297 20.79 -15.64 9.91
CA ILE A 297 20.20 -14.68 10.85
C ILE A 297 18.73 -14.51 10.47
N ALA A 298 17.85 -15.00 11.34
CA ALA A 298 16.42 -15.08 11.12
C ALA A 298 15.68 -13.87 11.70
N SER A 299 14.73 -13.33 10.92
CA SER A 299 13.77 -12.34 11.39
C SER A 299 12.72 -12.97 12.30
N GLU A 300 12.02 -12.13 13.06
CA GLU A 300 10.95 -12.53 13.97
C GLU A 300 9.85 -13.33 13.29
N ALA A 301 9.63 -13.09 12.00
CA ALA A 301 8.62 -13.77 11.20
C ALA A 301 8.88 -15.27 11.01
N TRP A 302 10.12 -15.75 11.14
CA TRP A 302 10.44 -17.17 10.94
C TRP A 302 11.41 -17.78 11.97
N ALA A 303 11.96 -16.99 12.90
CA ALA A 303 12.88 -17.47 13.93
C ALA A 303 12.31 -18.56 14.85
N THR A 304 10.98 -18.66 14.96
CA THR A 304 10.29 -19.69 15.76
C THR A 304 9.28 -20.50 14.94
N ALA A 305 9.34 -20.40 13.61
CA ALA A 305 8.39 -21.04 12.71
C ALA A 305 8.58 -22.58 12.70
N ALA A 306 7.56 -23.31 13.16
CA ALA A 306 7.61 -24.76 13.32
C ALA A 306 7.79 -25.51 11.99
N VAL A 307 7.40 -24.91 10.86
CA VAL A 307 7.55 -25.49 9.52
C VAL A 307 9.02 -25.77 9.16
N PHE A 308 9.97 -25.02 9.72
CA PHE A 308 11.40 -25.25 9.52
C PHE A 308 12.01 -26.23 10.52
N HIS A 309 11.28 -26.61 11.56
CA HIS A 309 11.80 -27.42 12.66
C HIS A 309 11.84 -28.92 12.34
N THR A 310 12.46 -29.28 11.23
CA THR A 310 12.52 -30.67 10.73
C THR A 310 13.94 -31.23 10.82
N SER A 311 14.04 -32.54 10.98
CA SER A 311 15.33 -33.24 10.93
C SER A 311 16.01 -33.13 9.55
N GLN A 312 15.22 -32.96 8.48
CA GLN A 312 15.70 -32.75 7.12
C GLN A 312 16.42 -31.41 6.95
N LEU A 313 15.96 -30.35 7.61
CA LEU A 313 16.53 -29.00 7.49
C LEU A 313 17.67 -28.73 8.48
N LEU A 314 17.82 -29.54 9.53
CA LEU A 314 18.89 -29.41 10.53
C LEU A 314 20.30 -29.24 9.93
N PRO A 315 20.73 -30.00 8.89
CA PRO A 315 22.08 -29.83 8.32
C PRO A 315 22.32 -28.47 7.65
N PHE A 316 21.25 -27.77 7.25
CA PHE A 316 21.33 -26.54 6.44
C PHE A 316 21.02 -25.28 7.26
N LEU A 317 20.07 -25.37 8.19
CA LEU A 317 19.57 -24.26 9.00
C LEU A 317 19.96 -24.36 10.48
N GLY A 318 20.47 -25.52 10.93
CA GLY A 318 20.94 -25.69 12.30
C GLY A 318 21.94 -24.60 12.68
N GLY A 319 21.89 -24.13 13.92
CA GLY A 319 22.74 -23.05 14.43
C GLY A 319 22.32 -21.65 13.98
N ALA A 320 21.20 -21.48 13.27
CA ALA A 320 20.64 -20.16 12.99
C ALA A 320 20.48 -19.34 14.28
N LEU A 321 20.74 -18.03 14.20
CA LEU A 321 20.41 -17.07 15.24
C LEU A 321 19.17 -16.29 14.79
N GLY A 322 18.20 -16.11 15.66
CA GLY A 322 16.95 -15.43 15.31
C GLY A 322 16.56 -14.37 16.32
N ILE A 323 15.91 -13.31 15.84
CA ILE A 323 15.18 -12.37 16.70
C ILE A 323 13.78 -12.94 16.90
N ALA A 324 13.25 -12.98 18.12
CA ALA A 324 11.91 -13.50 18.39
C ALA A 324 11.11 -12.59 19.33
N ILE A 325 9.82 -12.44 19.04
CA ILE A 325 8.87 -11.70 19.88
C ILE A 325 8.83 -12.31 21.27
N ARG A 326 8.89 -11.52 22.34
CA ARG A 326 8.84 -12.02 23.72
C ARG A 326 7.71 -13.05 23.96
N ARG A 327 8.07 -14.18 24.58
CA ARG A 327 7.12 -15.22 24.97
C ARG A 327 6.18 -14.73 26.08
N GLY A 328 4.89 -15.08 25.99
CA GLY A 328 3.94 -14.99 27.10
C GLY A 328 3.22 -16.32 27.33
N ASP A 329 2.63 -16.47 28.51
CA ASP A 329 1.79 -17.62 28.85
C ASP A 329 0.33 -17.14 29.01
N ILE A 330 -0.65 -17.91 28.53
CA ILE A 330 -2.09 -17.59 28.64
C ILE A 330 -2.80 -18.77 29.33
N PRO A 331 -3.00 -18.71 30.66
CA PRO A 331 -3.66 -19.77 31.41
C PRO A 331 -5.08 -20.02 30.94
N GLY A 332 -5.48 -21.29 30.92
CA GLY A 332 -6.81 -21.70 30.48
C GLY A 332 -7.02 -21.66 28.96
N LEU A 333 -6.08 -21.13 28.16
CA LEU A 333 -6.20 -21.12 26.71
C LEU A 333 -6.24 -22.54 26.14
N LEU A 334 -5.38 -23.45 26.61
CA LEU A 334 -5.40 -24.85 26.16
C LEU A 334 -6.77 -25.50 26.40
N ASP A 335 -7.29 -25.37 27.63
CA ASP A 335 -8.61 -25.91 27.99
C ASP A 335 -9.73 -25.30 27.13
N PHE A 336 -9.60 -24.02 26.74
CA PHE A 336 -10.53 -23.36 25.83
C PHE A 336 -10.45 -23.92 24.41
N LEU A 337 -9.24 -24.03 23.84
CA LEU A 337 -9.01 -24.54 22.48
C LEU A 337 -9.54 -25.98 22.32
N LEU A 338 -9.36 -26.83 23.34
CA LEU A 338 -9.81 -28.23 23.32
C LEU A 338 -11.35 -28.39 23.40
N ARG A 339 -12.07 -27.34 23.85
CA ARG A 339 -13.54 -27.33 23.92
C ARG A 339 -14.21 -26.91 22.61
N LEU A 340 -13.46 -26.43 21.63
CA LEU A 340 -14.01 -26.02 20.35
C LEU A 340 -14.82 -27.16 19.72
N ARG A 341 -16.02 -26.87 19.23
CA ARG A 341 -16.87 -27.83 18.51
C ARG A 341 -17.46 -27.15 17.28
N PRO A 342 -17.61 -27.88 16.16
CA PRO A 342 -18.24 -27.37 14.95
C PRO A 342 -19.72 -27.06 15.22
N ASP A 343 -20.21 -25.98 14.64
CA ASP A 343 -21.63 -25.63 14.58
C ASP A 343 -22.12 -25.65 13.13
N TYR A 344 -23.45 -25.70 12.95
CA TYR A 344 -24.07 -25.61 11.62
C TYR A 344 -24.38 -24.16 11.24
N ASP A 345 -23.75 -23.18 11.91
CA ASP A 345 -23.99 -21.77 11.62
C ASP A 345 -23.22 -21.38 10.34
N PRO A 346 -23.93 -20.99 9.25
CA PRO A 346 -23.27 -20.54 8.03
C PRO A 346 -22.40 -19.30 8.25
N ASP A 347 -22.64 -18.51 9.29
CA ASP A 347 -21.86 -17.30 9.62
C ASP A 347 -20.56 -17.61 10.40
N ASN A 348 -20.38 -18.86 10.88
CA ASN A 348 -19.18 -19.32 11.60
C ASN A 348 -18.45 -20.46 10.85
N ASN A 349 -18.25 -20.29 9.55
CA ASN A 349 -17.74 -21.35 8.68
C ASN A 349 -16.28 -21.79 8.95
N MET A 350 -15.49 -20.99 9.67
CA MET A 350 -14.08 -21.29 9.97
C MET A 350 -13.88 -22.52 10.86
N VAL A 351 -14.74 -22.74 11.84
CA VAL A 351 -14.62 -23.87 12.77
C VAL A 351 -14.79 -25.19 12.03
N ASN A 352 -15.72 -25.22 11.07
CA ASN A 352 -15.94 -26.39 10.23
C ASN A 352 -14.72 -26.70 9.36
N MET A 353 -14.10 -25.68 8.75
CA MET A 353 -12.87 -25.85 7.96
C MET A 353 -11.72 -26.40 8.82
N PHE A 354 -11.53 -25.84 10.02
CA PHE A 354 -10.54 -26.34 10.99
C PHE A 354 -10.78 -27.81 11.34
N TRP A 355 -12.03 -28.17 11.63
CA TRP A 355 -12.40 -29.52 12.04
C TRP A 355 -12.16 -30.54 10.93
N GLU A 356 -12.51 -30.19 9.68
CA GLU A 356 -12.25 -31.01 8.51
C GLU A 356 -10.75 -31.25 8.29
N GLU A 357 -9.92 -30.22 8.48
CA GLU A 357 -8.47 -30.31 8.29
C GLU A 357 -7.81 -31.16 9.38
N ILE A 358 -8.01 -30.84 10.66
CA ILE A 358 -7.33 -31.51 11.78
C ILE A 358 -7.69 -33.00 11.89
N PHE A 359 -8.91 -33.37 11.50
CA PHE A 359 -9.37 -34.77 11.50
C PHE A 359 -9.35 -35.42 10.13
N SER A 360 -8.92 -34.71 9.08
CA SER A 360 -8.89 -35.20 7.70
C SER A 360 -10.22 -35.86 7.28
N CYS A 361 -11.33 -35.18 7.52
CA CYS A 361 -12.70 -35.61 7.24
C CYS A 361 -13.50 -34.51 6.52
N ARG A 362 -14.72 -34.80 6.07
CA ARG A 362 -15.64 -33.80 5.45
C ARG A 362 -17.04 -33.88 6.05
N PHE A 363 -17.72 -32.75 6.22
CA PHE A 363 -19.13 -32.72 6.65
C PHE A 363 -20.11 -32.95 5.50
N LYS A 364 -19.74 -32.63 4.25
CA LYS A 364 -20.56 -32.87 3.06
C LYS A 364 -20.27 -34.24 2.44
N ASP A 365 -21.28 -34.86 1.81
CA ASP A 365 -21.21 -36.14 1.07
C ASP A 365 -20.24 -36.07 -0.13
N SER A 366 -18.95 -36.10 0.19
CA SER A 366 -17.83 -36.17 -0.72
C SER A 366 -17.19 -37.56 -0.54
N PRO A 367 -16.52 -38.16 -1.54
CA PRO A 367 -15.81 -39.41 -1.34
C PRO A 367 -14.70 -39.22 -0.28
N GLY A 368 -14.92 -39.72 0.94
CA GLY A 368 -14.00 -39.51 2.07
C GLY A 368 -14.60 -39.92 3.43
N ARG A 369 -13.81 -39.77 4.51
CA ARG A 369 -14.28 -39.98 5.89
C ARG A 369 -15.23 -38.85 6.28
N VAL A 370 -16.40 -39.18 6.81
CA VAL A 370 -17.39 -38.19 7.26
C VAL A 370 -17.03 -37.66 8.65
N CYS A 371 -17.10 -36.34 8.85
CA CYS A 371 -16.94 -35.72 10.17
C CYS A 371 -18.23 -35.88 10.99
N THR A 372 -18.09 -36.33 12.23
CA THR A 372 -19.21 -36.48 13.19
C THR A 372 -19.42 -35.24 14.05
N GLY A 373 -18.41 -34.37 14.15
CA GLY A 373 -18.38 -33.24 15.08
C GLY A 373 -18.13 -33.63 16.54
N GLN A 374 -17.84 -34.91 16.80
CA GLN A 374 -17.60 -35.49 18.13
C GLN A 374 -16.21 -36.10 18.27
N GLU A 375 -15.34 -35.89 17.28
CA GLU A 375 -13.94 -36.27 17.33
C GLU A 375 -13.21 -35.60 18.51
N ASN A 376 -12.18 -36.28 19.05
CA ASN A 376 -11.49 -35.82 20.25
C ASN A 376 -10.24 -34.97 19.90
N LEU A 377 -10.25 -33.69 20.27
CA LEU A 377 -9.11 -32.79 20.10
C LEU A 377 -7.95 -33.08 21.07
N GLU A 378 -8.21 -33.64 22.26
CA GLU A 378 -7.17 -33.91 23.27
C GLU A 378 -6.13 -34.91 22.78
N GLY A 379 -6.50 -35.81 21.86
CA GLY A 379 -5.61 -36.82 21.30
C GLY A 379 -4.81 -36.34 20.08
N THR A 380 -4.92 -35.07 19.69
CA THR A 380 -4.20 -34.51 18.54
C THR A 380 -2.93 -33.82 19.03
N GLU A 381 -1.81 -33.94 18.31
CA GLU A 381 -0.62 -33.12 18.52
C GLU A 381 -0.47 -32.20 17.31
N SER A 382 -0.70 -30.89 17.48
CA SER A 382 -0.61 -29.93 16.38
C SER A 382 -0.20 -28.54 16.87
N ALA A 383 0.22 -27.67 15.93
CA ALA A 383 0.53 -26.29 16.26
C ALA A 383 -0.69 -25.49 16.79
N TYR A 384 -1.91 -26.03 16.64
CA TYR A 384 -3.12 -25.42 17.20
C TYR A 384 -3.20 -25.57 18.72
N ASN A 385 -2.83 -26.72 19.28
CA ASN A 385 -2.91 -26.96 20.72
C ASN A 385 -1.57 -26.84 21.45
N ASP A 386 -0.48 -26.52 20.75
CA ASP A 386 0.77 -26.12 21.36
C ASP A 386 0.65 -24.70 21.96
N VAL A 387 0.49 -24.64 23.29
CA VAL A 387 0.53 -23.41 24.07
C VAL A 387 1.83 -23.25 24.87
N SER A 388 2.86 -24.05 24.56
CA SER A 388 4.08 -24.12 25.38
C SER A 388 4.99 -22.90 25.24
N ALA A 389 4.85 -22.12 24.16
CA ALA A 389 5.67 -20.94 23.88
C ALA A 389 4.92 -19.89 23.03
N LEU A 390 3.79 -19.39 23.52
CA LEU A 390 2.98 -18.41 22.80
C LEU A 390 3.74 -17.09 22.60
N ARG A 391 3.79 -16.63 21.34
CA ARG A 391 4.41 -15.35 20.95
C ARG A 391 3.43 -14.54 20.10
N TYR A 392 3.04 -15.11 18.96
CA TYR A 392 2.05 -14.56 18.03
C TYR A 392 0.68 -14.35 18.70
N SER A 393 0.09 -15.42 19.24
CA SER A 393 -1.21 -15.39 19.94
C SER A 393 -1.19 -14.48 21.19
N TYR A 394 -0.04 -14.34 21.85
CA TYR A 394 0.08 -13.43 23.00
C TYR A 394 -0.01 -11.95 22.61
N ASN A 395 0.46 -11.57 21.42
CA ASN A 395 0.24 -10.21 20.91
C ASN A 395 -1.23 -9.94 20.58
N VAL A 396 -1.99 -10.94 20.11
CA VAL A 396 -3.45 -10.84 19.93
C VAL A 396 -4.14 -10.60 21.26
N TYR A 397 -3.78 -11.39 22.28
CA TYR A 397 -4.30 -11.23 23.64
C TYR A 397 -4.07 -9.79 24.16
N LYS A 398 -2.84 -9.28 24.05
CA LYS A 398 -2.51 -7.90 24.43
C LYS A 398 -3.32 -6.86 23.65
N ALA A 399 -3.56 -7.08 22.35
CA ALA A 399 -4.30 -6.14 21.50
C ALA A 399 -5.76 -6.02 21.92
N VAL A 400 -6.41 -7.15 22.22
CA VAL A 400 -7.80 -7.18 22.73
C VAL A 400 -7.88 -6.47 24.09
N TYR A 401 -6.97 -6.79 25.01
CA TYR A 401 -6.93 -6.13 26.32
C TYR A 401 -6.64 -4.63 26.20
N ALA A 402 -5.79 -4.19 25.28
CA ALA A 402 -5.54 -2.78 25.05
C ALA A 402 -6.81 -2.03 24.60
N LEU A 403 -7.59 -2.59 23.67
CA LEU A 403 -8.88 -2.03 23.26
C LEU A 403 -9.89 -2.03 24.42
N ALA A 404 -9.95 -3.10 25.21
CA ALA A 404 -10.85 -3.20 26.36
C ALA A 404 -10.51 -2.21 27.48
N HIS A 405 -9.23 -2.02 27.80
CA HIS A 405 -8.77 -1.01 28.76
C HIS A 405 -9.05 0.41 28.26
N ALA A 406 -8.80 0.69 26.98
CA ALA A 406 -9.14 1.98 26.39
C ALA A 406 -10.65 2.27 26.47
N LEU A 407 -11.50 1.26 26.22
CA LEU A 407 -12.95 1.38 26.34
C LEU A 407 -13.37 1.56 27.81
N HIS A 408 -12.72 0.85 28.73
CA HIS A 408 -12.99 0.95 30.17
C HIS A 408 -12.72 2.37 30.68
N ASP A 409 -11.57 2.93 30.32
CA ASP A 409 -11.21 4.31 30.71
C ASP A 409 -12.13 5.34 30.06
N LEU A 410 -12.57 5.10 28.82
CA LEU A 410 -13.54 5.94 28.12
C LEU A 410 -14.90 5.97 28.84
N LEU A 411 -15.41 4.79 29.23
CA LEU A 411 -16.68 4.67 29.94
C LEU A 411 -16.58 5.12 31.42
N GLY A 412 -15.38 5.04 32.01
CA GLY A 412 -15.06 5.55 33.34
C GLY A 412 -14.80 7.07 33.41
N CYS A 413 -14.86 7.76 32.26
CA CYS A 413 -14.62 9.20 32.17
C CYS A 413 -15.55 10.01 33.10
N LYS A 414 -14.96 10.91 33.89
CA LYS A 414 -15.73 11.80 34.78
C LYS A 414 -16.16 13.07 34.04
N PRO A 415 -17.44 13.47 34.08
CA PRO A 415 -17.91 14.70 33.45
C PRO A 415 -17.06 15.92 33.84
N GLY A 416 -16.62 16.70 32.86
CA GLY A 416 -15.76 17.88 33.07
C GLY A 416 -14.26 17.58 33.09
N THR A 417 -13.85 16.32 32.91
CA THR A 417 -12.43 15.90 32.83
C THR A 417 -12.08 15.14 31.55
N GLY A 418 -13.05 14.93 30.67
CA GLY A 418 -12.85 14.16 29.45
C GLY A 418 -12.00 14.90 28.41
N PRO A 419 -11.42 14.19 27.43
CA PRO A 419 -10.52 14.75 26.43
C PRO A 419 -11.25 15.51 25.31
N PHE A 420 -12.59 15.49 25.28
CA PHE A 420 -13.41 16.06 24.21
C PHE A 420 -13.81 17.52 24.50
N PRO A 421 -14.37 18.28 23.54
CA PRO A 421 -14.58 19.72 23.67
C PRO A 421 -15.52 20.01 24.85
N GLY A 422 -15.19 21.05 25.63
CA GLY A 422 -15.88 21.34 26.88
C GLY A 422 -15.59 20.34 28.01
N ASN A 423 -14.49 19.59 27.90
CA ASN A 423 -14.11 18.50 28.80
C ASN A 423 -15.20 17.42 28.95
N SER A 424 -15.89 17.14 27.84
CA SER A 424 -16.99 16.18 27.78
C SER A 424 -16.48 14.74 27.71
N CYS A 425 -17.34 13.80 28.11
CA CYS A 425 -17.11 12.36 27.99
C CYS A 425 -17.98 11.79 26.86
N ALA A 426 -17.54 10.70 26.25
CA ALA A 426 -18.33 10.00 25.24
C ALA A 426 -19.39 9.10 25.90
N GLU A 427 -20.50 8.89 25.21
CA GLU A 427 -21.58 8.02 25.67
C GLU A 427 -21.69 6.78 24.77
N LEU A 428 -21.96 5.61 25.38
CA LEU A 428 -21.90 4.32 24.70
C LEU A 428 -22.80 4.24 23.44
N HIS A 429 -23.99 4.81 23.49
CA HIS A 429 -25.00 4.71 22.43
C HIS A 429 -24.77 5.68 21.27
N THR A 430 -23.87 6.66 21.43
CA THR A 430 -23.47 7.61 20.37
C THR A 430 -22.00 7.45 19.97
N LEU A 431 -21.33 6.43 20.51
CA LEU A 431 -19.90 6.22 20.42
C LEU A 431 -19.42 6.09 18.97
N GLN A 432 -18.38 6.85 18.63
CA GLN A 432 -17.68 6.77 17.36
C GLN A 432 -16.29 6.14 17.55
N PRO A 433 -15.79 5.35 16.58
CA PRO A 433 -14.49 4.67 16.69
C PRO A 433 -13.32 5.61 17.04
N TRP A 434 -13.30 6.82 16.47
CA TRP A 434 -12.24 7.81 16.68
C TRP A 434 -12.09 8.26 18.14
N GLN A 435 -13.18 8.21 18.92
CA GLN A 435 -13.19 8.61 20.32
C GLN A 435 -12.36 7.68 21.21
N LEU A 436 -12.07 6.45 20.74
CA LEU A 436 -11.25 5.48 21.47
C LEU A 436 -9.75 5.79 21.36
N VAL A 437 -9.31 6.46 20.28
CA VAL A 437 -7.88 6.72 20.00
C VAL A 437 -7.15 7.47 21.12
N PRO A 438 -7.69 8.57 21.71
CA PRO A 438 -7.02 9.26 22.82
C PRO A 438 -6.85 8.41 24.08
N TYR A 439 -7.72 7.43 24.29
CA TYR A 439 -7.63 6.51 25.42
C TYR A 439 -6.63 5.40 25.12
N LEU A 440 -6.65 4.86 23.90
CA LEU A 440 -5.69 3.88 23.44
C LEU A 440 -4.23 4.37 23.56
N GLN A 441 -3.98 5.63 23.19
CA GLN A 441 -2.66 6.29 23.33
C GLN A 441 -2.15 6.38 24.79
N ARG A 442 -3.04 6.27 25.78
CA ARG A 442 -2.74 6.38 27.22
C ARG A 442 -2.85 5.04 27.97
N VAL A 443 -3.15 3.95 27.26
CA VAL A 443 -3.23 2.62 27.86
C VAL A 443 -1.90 2.27 28.53
N ASN A 444 -1.99 1.86 29.79
CA ASN A 444 -0.87 1.39 30.57
C ASN A 444 -1.40 0.40 31.61
N PHE A 445 -1.25 -0.89 31.33
CA PHE A 445 -1.64 -1.97 32.23
C PHE A 445 -0.55 -3.04 32.28
N THR A 446 -0.65 -3.90 33.28
CA THR A 446 0.23 -5.06 33.43
C THR A 446 -0.60 -6.31 33.22
N THR A 447 -0.15 -7.23 32.39
CA THR A 447 -0.81 -8.53 32.24
C THR A 447 -0.72 -9.32 33.55
N SER A 448 -1.56 -10.34 33.71
CA SER A 448 -1.54 -11.22 34.88
C SER A 448 -0.20 -11.95 35.10
N PHE A 449 0.71 -11.92 34.13
CA PHE A 449 2.05 -12.53 34.18
C PHE A 449 3.19 -11.52 34.38
N GLY A 450 2.88 -10.22 34.52
CA GLY A 450 3.86 -9.18 34.86
C GLY A 450 4.43 -8.40 33.66
N ASP A 451 3.95 -8.62 32.44
CA ASP A 451 4.37 -7.82 31.28
C ASP A 451 3.63 -6.48 31.25
N GLN A 452 4.39 -5.40 31.10
CA GLN A 452 3.82 -4.07 30.92
C GLN A 452 3.38 -3.85 29.47
N VAL A 453 2.15 -3.38 29.28
CA VAL A 453 1.57 -3.06 27.98
C VAL A 453 1.26 -1.57 27.92
N SER A 454 1.95 -0.87 27.02
CA SER A 454 1.78 0.55 26.72
C SER A 454 2.25 0.85 25.31
N PHE A 455 1.76 1.94 24.72
CA PHE A 455 2.22 2.43 23.42
C PHE A 455 3.07 3.68 23.57
N ASP A 456 4.11 3.80 22.74
CA ASP A 456 4.91 5.01 22.64
C ASP A 456 4.17 6.12 21.85
N LYS A 457 4.85 7.25 21.63
CA LYS A 457 4.31 8.37 20.86
C LYS A 457 3.94 8.03 19.41
N ASN A 458 4.50 6.96 18.86
CA ASN A 458 4.25 6.46 17.50
C ASN A 458 3.19 5.35 17.47
N GLY A 459 2.61 4.97 18.61
CA GLY A 459 1.66 3.87 18.69
C GLY A 459 2.32 2.49 18.70
N ASP A 460 3.64 2.43 18.91
CA ASP A 460 4.45 1.21 18.91
C ASP A 460 4.56 0.60 20.32
N ALA A 461 4.64 -0.73 20.40
CA ALA A 461 4.94 -1.43 21.63
C ALA A 461 6.41 -1.26 22.07
N LEU A 462 6.67 -1.52 23.35
CA LEU A 462 8.03 -1.55 23.93
C LEU A 462 8.93 -2.54 23.19
N ALA A 463 10.13 -2.10 22.79
CA ALA A 463 11.05 -2.86 21.97
C ALA A 463 11.93 -3.84 22.77
N ILE A 464 11.36 -5.02 23.02
CA ILE A 464 12.03 -6.14 23.70
C ILE A 464 11.91 -7.41 22.86
N TYR A 465 13.04 -8.04 22.55
CA TYR A 465 13.12 -9.27 21.75
C TYR A 465 13.98 -10.34 22.43
N ASP A 466 13.55 -11.59 22.35
CA ASP A 466 14.42 -12.72 22.68
C ASP A 466 15.37 -12.99 21.51
N VAL A 467 16.61 -13.38 21.81
CA VAL A 467 17.53 -13.91 20.80
C VAL A 467 17.50 -15.42 20.87
N MET A 468 17.15 -16.07 19.76
CA MET A 468 16.97 -17.51 19.64
C MET A 468 18.15 -18.15 18.91
N ASN A 469 18.46 -19.40 19.23
CA ASN A 469 19.38 -20.25 18.50
C ASN A 469 18.75 -21.59 18.17
N TRP A 470 18.93 -22.05 16.93
CA TRP A 470 18.36 -23.31 16.44
C TRP A 470 19.26 -24.48 16.80
N GLN A 471 18.86 -25.24 17.82
CA GLN A 471 19.63 -26.35 18.38
C GLN A 471 19.00 -27.69 18.03
N ARG A 472 19.78 -28.77 18.20
CA ARG A 472 19.28 -30.13 17.97
C ARG A 472 18.43 -30.60 19.16
N ALA A 473 17.21 -31.05 18.89
CA ALA A 473 16.35 -31.71 19.85
C ALA A 473 16.70 -33.20 20.05
N ALA A 474 16.14 -33.83 21.07
CA ALA A 474 16.40 -35.23 21.40
C ALA A 474 15.90 -36.21 20.30
N ASP A 475 14.82 -35.85 19.62
CA ASP A 475 14.25 -36.58 18.48
C ASP A 475 14.99 -36.31 17.15
N GLY A 476 16.01 -35.45 17.17
CA GLY A 476 16.80 -35.08 15.99
C GLY A 476 16.23 -33.94 15.16
N THR A 477 15.10 -33.33 15.55
CA THR A 477 14.55 -32.11 14.94
C THR A 477 15.29 -30.85 15.40
N ILE A 478 14.91 -29.69 14.86
CA ILE A 478 15.40 -28.39 15.34
C ILE A 478 14.49 -27.91 16.47
N ARG A 479 15.09 -27.38 17.53
CA ARG A 479 14.39 -26.67 18.60
C ARG A 479 15.00 -25.28 18.77
N ALA A 480 14.15 -24.26 18.72
CA ALA A 480 14.55 -22.89 19.03
C ALA A 480 14.75 -22.72 20.55
N VAL A 481 15.94 -22.26 20.95
CA VAL A 481 16.32 -22.05 22.36
C VAL A 481 16.73 -20.59 22.54
N THR A 482 16.23 -19.94 23.60
CA THR A 482 16.64 -18.58 23.94
C THR A 482 18.09 -18.56 24.43
N VAL A 483 18.92 -17.70 23.84
CA VAL A 483 20.35 -17.53 24.12
C VAL A 483 20.73 -16.07 24.37
N GLY A 484 19.74 -15.18 24.48
CA GLY A 484 19.98 -13.76 24.69
C GLY A 484 18.71 -12.93 24.69
N LEU A 485 18.89 -11.63 24.84
CA LEU A 485 17.85 -10.61 24.93
C LEU A 485 18.33 -9.34 24.24
N PHE A 486 17.43 -8.68 23.52
CA PHE A 486 17.59 -7.31 23.08
C PHE A 486 16.53 -6.44 23.78
N ASP A 487 16.95 -5.43 24.52
CA ASP A 487 16.09 -4.50 25.25
C ASP A 487 16.53 -3.05 24.98
N GLU A 488 15.73 -2.32 24.22
CA GLU A 488 15.98 -0.91 23.88
C GLU A 488 15.89 0.02 25.10
N SER A 489 15.22 -0.39 26.18
CA SER A 489 15.14 0.41 27.41
C SER A 489 16.44 0.38 28.24
N ALA A 490 17.37 -0.52 27.90
CA ALA A 490 18.66 -0.63 28.55
C ALA A 490 19.59 0.56 28.22
N PRO A 491 20.64 0.81 29.04
CA PRO A 491 21.62 1.85 28.76
C PRO A 491 22.35 1.65 27.41
N PRO A 492 22.75 2.73 26.72
CA PRO A 492 23.45 2.62 25.45
C PRO A 492 24.68 1.72 25.48
N GLY A 493 24.76 0.76 24.57
CA GLY A 493 25.80 -0.27 24.50
C GLY A 493 25.56 -1.51 25.35
N GLN A 494 24.41 -1.60 26.05
CA GLN A 494 23.99 -2.75 26.86
C GLN A 494 22.63 -3.32 26.42
N GLU A 495 22.11 -2.86 25.29
CA GLU A 495 20.81 -3.28 24.75
C GLU A 495 20.83 -4.75 24.34
N LEU A 496 21.95 -5.25 23.81
CA LEU A 496 22.12 -6.64 23.39
C LEU A 496 22.89 -7.47 24.43
N LEU A 497 22.23 -8.49 24.97
CA LEU A 497 22.81 -9.51 25.83
C LEU A 497 22.81 -10.86 25.11
N LEU A 498 23.98 -11.50 25.04
CA LEU A 498 24.16 -12.82 24.42
C LEU A 498 24.90 -13.76 25.36
N GLU A 499 24.33 -14.93 25.60
CA GLU A 499 24.95 -16.03 26.32
C GLU A 499 25.79 -16.86 25.33
N GLU A 500 26.96 -16.35 24.94
CA GLU A 500 27.79 -16.91 23.86
C GLU A 500 28.14 -18.40 24.05
N GLU A 501 28.23 -18.86 25.30
CA GLU A 501 28.52 -20.25 25.67
C GLU A 501 27.38 -21.22 25.32
N ASN A 502 26.14 -20.71 25.23
CA ASN A 502 24.93 -21.48 24.95
C ASN A 502 24.60 -21.54 23.46
N ILE A 503 25.38 -20.88 22.60
CA ILE A 503 25.15 -20.83 21.16
C ILE A 503 25.75 -22.05 20.46
N PHE A 504 24.89 -22.79 19.76
CA PHE A 504 25.29 -23.86 18.86
C PHE A 504 25.67 -23.30 17.47
N TRP A 505 26.89 -23.60 17.03
CA TRP A 505 27.41 -23.28 15.70
C TRP A 505 27.48 -24.54 14.84
N ASN A 506 26.73 -24.56 13.74
CA ASN A 506 26.62 -25.71 12.84
C ASN A 506 27.74 -25.75 11.78
N PHE A 507 28.98 -25.57 12.24
CA PHE A 507 30.20 -25.67 11.44
C PHE A 507 31.09 -26.78 12.00
N GLU A 508 31.94 -27.37 11.15
CA GLU A 508 32.87 -28.44 11.56
C GLU A 508 33.76 -28.04 12.75
N SER A 509 34.10 -26.76 12.86
CA SER A 509 34.92 -26.22 13.96
C SER A 509 34.14 -26.04 15.27
N HIS A 510 32.82 -26.17 15.25
CA HIS A 510 31.90 -25.77 16.33
C HIS A 510 32.11 -24.33 16.82
N LYS A 511 32.68 -23.47 15.97
CA LYS A 511 32.91 -22.05 16.24
C LYS A 511 32.21 -21.21 15.19
N ARG A 512 31.96 -19.94 15.55
CA ARG A 512 31.43 -18.94 14.61
C ARG A 512 32.26 -18.85 13.32
N PRO A 513 31.62 -18.63 12.15
CA PRO A 513 32.35 -18.44 10.90
C PRO A 513 33.02 -17.06 10.84
N LEU A 514 34.05 -16.94 10.00
CA LEU A 514 34.57 -15.66 9.54
C LEU A 514 33.81 -15.22 8.28
N SER A 515 33.26 -14.01 8.29
CA SER A 515 32.54 -13.43 7.14
C SER A 515 33.01 -12.00 6.90
N VAL A 516 34.16 -11.88 6.25
CA VAL A 516 34.83 -10.61 5.89
C VAL A 516 35.32 -10.69 4.44
N LEU A 517 35.35 -9.56 3.74
CA LEU A 517 35.91 -9.49 2.39
C LEU A 517 37.44 -9.59 2.48
N GLN A 518 38.03 -10.70 2.05
CA GLN A 518 39.48 -10.80 1.88
C GLN A 518 39.89 -10.07 0.59
N MET A 519 40.34 -8.83 0.71
CA MET A 519 41.19 -8.23 -0.32
C MET A 519 42.59 -8.82 -0.18
N THR A 520 43.11 -9.49 -1.20
CA THR A 520 44.56 -9.70 -1.32
C THR A 520 45.21 -8.35 -1.59
N SER A 521 45.51 -7.57 -0.55
CA SER A 521 46.41 -6.43 -0.66
C SER A 521 47.73 -6.76 0.03
N GLN A 522 48.74 -7.01 -0.79
CA GLN A 522 50.12 -6.71 -0.43
C GLN A 522 50.19 -5.20 -0.10
N TYR A 523 50.98 -4.85 0.91
CA TYR A 523 51.26 -3.51 1.47
C TYR A 523 50.55 -3.17 2.80
N ASP A 524 51.26 -3.51 3.88
CA ASP A 524 51.14 -2.95 5.23
C ASP A 524 51.42 -1.44 5.23
N ILE A 525 50.57 -0.65 5.90
CA ILE A 525 50.94 0.67 6.42
C ILE A 525 50.42 0.77 7.88
N PRO A 526 51.23 1.22 8.85
CA PRO A 526 50.85 1.20 10.27
C PRO A 526 49.93 2.36 10.67
N SER A 527 49.03 2.07 11.60
CA SER A 527 48.09 3.01 12.21
C SER A 527 48.79 4.04 13.11
N ILE A 528 48.39 5.32 13.01
CA ILE A 528 48.81 6.39 13.92
C ILE A 528 47.73 6.58 15.00
N HIS A 529 48.11 6.41 16.27
CA HIS A 529 47.32 6.78 17.44
C HIS A 529 47.30 8.31 17.63
N LEU A 530 46.11 8.89 17.78
CA LEU A 530 45.92 10.24 18.31
C LEU A 530 45.16 10.16 19.65
N GLN A 531 45.87 10.48 20.73
CA GLN A 531 45.35 10.59 22.09
C GLN A 531 44.45 11.82 22.21
N LEU A 532 43.23 11.62 22.71
CA LEU A 532 42.38 12.70 23.22
C LEU A 532 42.82 13.04 24.66
N ARG A 533 43.05 14.33 24.93
CA ARG A 533 43.12 14.89 26.30
C ARG A 533 41.77 15.53 26.65
N PRO A 534 41.22 15.32 27.86
CA PRO A 534 40.08 16.08 28.36
C PRO A 534 40.54 17.25 29.26
N PHE A 535 39.75 18.33 29.31
CA PHE A 535 39.77 19.31 30.39
C PHE A 535 38.34 19.72 30.80
N PRO A 536 38.07 20.07 32.08
CA PRO A 536 36.74 19.97 32.69
C PRO A 536 36.12 21.30 33.22
N PHE A 537 34.78 21.23 33.41
CA PHE A 537 33.89 21.82 34.44
C PHE A 537 33.83 23.33 34.78
N ASN A 538 32.57 23.87 34.79
CA ASN A 538 31.81 24.54 35.89
C ASN A 538 30.90 25.67 35.32
N SER A 539 29.56 25.63 35.42
CA SER A 539 28.61 25.75 36.55
C SER A 539 28.10 27.20 36.81
N MET A 540 26.76 27.36 36.90
CA MET A 540 25.93 28.31 37.69
C MET A 540 24.78 28.89 36.83
N ASN A 541 23.50 28.53 37.04
CA ASN A 541 22.52 28.82 38.11
C ASN A 541 21.61 30.04 37.84
N SER A 542 20.28 29.78 37.81
CA SER A 542 19.14 30.55 38.38
C SER A 542 18.89 32.02 37.92
N THR A 543 17.69 32.61 37.86
CA THR A 543 16.34 32.38 38.43
C THR A 543 15.31 33.37 37.82
N TYR A 544 14.04 32.95 37.70
CA TYR A 544 12.70 33.62 37.69
C TYR A 544 12.43 35.07 37.17
N VAL A 545 11.23 35.28 36.58
CA VAL A 545 10.08 36.07 37.13
C VAL A 545 8.84 35.97 36.22
N THR A 546 7.67 35.77 36.85
CA THR A 546 6.28 35.72 36.33
C THR A 546 5.54 37.06 36.43
N LEU A 547 4.47 37.28 35.63
CA LEU A 547 3.19 37.98 35.95
C LEU A 547 2.36 38.08 34.65
N SER A 548 1.26 37.35 34.41
CA SER A 548 -0.11 37.45 34.96
C SER A 548 -0.82 38.79 34.72
N GLY A 549 -1.92 38.76 33.94
CA GLY A 549 -2.90 39.83 33.82
C GLY A 549 -4.22 39.31 33.25
N VAL A 550 -5.20 39.08 34.14
CA VAL A 550 -6.59 38.67 33.87
C VAL A 550 -7.47 39.92 33.68
N VAL A 551 -8.41 39.88 32.73
CA VAL A 551 -9.68 40.63 32.84
C VAL A 551 -10.84 39.75 32.38
N ILE A 552 -11.76 39.48 33.30
CA ILE A 552 -13.13 38.99 33.09
C ILE A 552 -14.06 40.18 33.41
N VAL A 553 -15.22 40.29 32.75
CA VAL A 553 -16.56 40.47 33.38
C VAL A 553 -17.69 40.68 32.33
N LEU A 554 -18.61 39.70 32.32
CA LEU A 554 -20.09 39.67 32.17
C LEU A 554 -20.83 40.40 31.00
N LEU A 555 -21.68 39.74 30.18
CA LEU A 555 -23.00 39.03 30.37
C LEU A 555 -24.24 39.95 30.38
N ILE A 556 -25.19 39.78 29.42
CA ILE A 556 -26.69 39.66 29.51
C ILE A 556 -27.19 39.09 28.13
N ARG A 557 -27.74 37.85 27.94
CA ARG A 557 -29.13 37.30 28.10
C ARG A 557 -30.21 38.01 27.22
N VAL A 558 -31.21 37.45 26.51
CA VAL A 558 -31.96 36.17 26.40
C VAL A 558 -32.65 36.12 25.02
N GLY A 559 -32.94 34.94 24.47
CA GLY A 559 -34.02 34.75 23.47
C GLY A 559 -34.23 33.28 23.09
N LEU A 560 -35.17 32.60 23.74
CA LEU A 560 -35.61 31.22 23.47
C LEU A 560 -36.72 31.20 22.41
N THR A 561 -36.67 30.23 21.49
CA THR A 561 -37.84 29.69 20.77
C THR A 561 -37.77 28.16 20.84
N PRO A 562 -38.86 27.44 21.15
CA PRO A 562 -38.85 25.99 21.12
C PRO A 562 -39.14 25.52 19.69
N GLU A 563 -38.24 24.72 19.11
CA GLU A 563 -38.54 23.93 17.92
C GLU A 563 -39.44 22.74 18.29
N ILE A 564 -40.41 22.52 17.44
CA ILE A 564 -41.39 21.43 17.46
C ILE A 564 -40.65 20.14 17.05
N PRO A 565 -40.84 18.99 17.73
CA PRO A 565 -40.29 17.74 17.23
C PRO A 565 -41.10 17.28 16.02
N LEU A 566 -40.54 17.45 14.83
CA LEU A 566 -40.97 16.71 13.64
C LEU A 566 -40.58 15.24 13.83
N ALA A 567 -41.54 14.37 13.53
CA ALA A 567 -41.40 12.92 13.55
C ALA A 567 -40.14 12.45 12.80
N PRO A 568 -39.48 11.35 13.21
CA PRO A 568 -38.32 10.85 12.51
C PRO A 568 -38.75 10.37 11.13
N GLN A 569 -38.43 11.14 10.10
CA GLN A 569 -38.31 10.60 8.75
C GLN A 569 -37.08 9.70 8.78
N THR A 570 -37.33 8.40 8.87
CA THR A 570 -36.33 7.36 8.70
C THR A 570 -35.79 7.41 7.28
N ALA A 571 -34.75 8.21 7.06
CA ALA A 571 -33.94 8.25 5.84
C ALA A 571 -32.52 7.85 6.22
N CYS A 572 -31.96 6.83 5.56
CA CYS A 572 -30.57 6.46 5.79
C CYS A 572 -29.66 7.58 5.29
N ARG A 573 -28.78 8.06 6.17
CA ARG A 573 -27.82 9.13 5.91
C ARG A 573 -26.41 8.57 6.00
N LEU A 574 -25.54 8.98 5.06
CA LEU A 574 -24.12 8.66 5.14
C LEU A 574 -23.54 9.14 6.47
N ARG A 575 -22.74 8.28 7.11
CA ARG A 575 -22.13 8.52 8.43
C ARG A 575 -21.22 9.76 8.44
N GLU A 576 -20.56 10.04 7.32
CA GLU A 576 -19.72 11.22 7.12
C GLU A 576 -19.81 11.73 5.68
N ARG A 577 -19.69 13.06 5.51
CA ARG A 577 -19.67 13.74 4.21
C ARG A 577 -18.23 14.11 3.86
N PHE A 578 -17.72 13.61 2.74
CA PHE A 578 -16.46 14.09 2.17
C PHE A 578 -16.68 14.86 0.89
N ARG A 579 -16.06 16.04 0.78
CA ARG A 579 -16.12 16.87 -0.41
C ARG A 579 -14.91 16.56 -1.28
N LEU A 580 -15.15 15.81 -2.35
CA LEU A 580 -14.15 15.64 -3.40
C LEU A 580 -14.26 16.81 -4.36
N ASN A 581 -13.15 17.48 -4.62
CA ASN A 581 -13.08 18.45 -5.71
C ASN A 581 -13.10 17.67 -7.02
N GLY A 582 -14.05 17.96 -7.91
CA GLY A 582 -14.12 17.29 -9.20
C GLY A 582 -14.92 18.03 -10.26
N ILE A 583 -14.81 17.55 -11.50
CA ILE A 583 -15.50 18.07 -12.69
C ILE A 583 -16.30 16.94 -13.32
N TYR A 584 -17.53 17.24 -13.75
CA TYR A 584 -18.46 16.25 -14.29
C TYR A 584 -19.07 16.67 -15.63
N ARG A 585 -19.18 15.71 -16.56
CA ARG A 585 -20.00 15.82 -17.77
C ARG A 585 -20.71 14.51 -18.07
N LYS A 586 -22.02 14.59 -18.33
CA LYS A 586 -22.84 13.44 -18.77
C LYS A 586 -22.44 12.96 -20.16
N GLY A 587 -22.56 11.66 -20.37
CA GLY A 587 -22.48 10.98 -21.67
C GLY A 587 -23.20 9.63 -21.58
N ASP A 588 -23.36 8.96 -22.72
CA ASP A 588 -23.90 7.59 -22.80
C ASP A 588 -23.00 6.59 -22.05
N VAL A 589 -21.68 6.85 -22.08
CA VAL A 589 -20.65 6.15 -21.32
C VAL A 589 -19.80 7.16 -20.57
N VAL A 590 -19.48 6.90 -19.31
CA VAL A 590 -18.67 7.80 -18.48
C VAL A 590 -17.31 7.16 -18.15
N LEU A 591 -16.24 7.91 -18.39
CA LEU A 591 -14.89 7.57 -17.94
C LEU A 591 -14.53 8.30 -16.64
N GLY A 592 -13.85 7.61 -15.74
CA GLY A 592 -13.32 8.21 -14.51
C GLY A 592 -11.93 8.78 -14.71
N GLY A 593 -11.58 9.83 -13.97
CA GLY A 593 -10.27 10.45 -14.00
C GLY A 593 -9.75 10.78 -12.59
N LEU A 594 -8.49 10.47 -12.32
CA LEU A 594 -7.78 10.81 -11.08
C LEU A 594 -6.49 11.57 -11.43
N PHE A 595 -6.37 12.80 -10.93
CA PHE A 595 -5.28 13.71 -11.30
C PHE A 595 -4.70 14.44 -10.10
N GLU A 596 -3.40 14.74 -10.15
CA GLU A 596 -2.69 15.61 -9.19
C GLU A 596 -2.96 17.07 -9.53
N VAL A 597 -4.10 17.64 -9.14
CA VAL A 597 -4.42 19.05 -9.46
C VAL A 597 -3.73 20.02 -8.50
N HIS A 598 -3.35 19.55 -7.31
CA HIS A 598 -2.61 20.32 -6.30
C HIS A 598 -1.29 19.64 -5.95
N PHE A 599 -0.30 20.44 -5.57
CA PHE A 599 1.03 19.97 -5.17
C PHE A 599 1.13 19.59 -3.69
N LEU A 600 0.24 20.09 -2.83
CA LEU A 600 0.31 19.91 -1.39
C LEU A 600 -1.06 19.63 -0.79
N SER A 601 -1.06 18.93 0.35
CA SER A 601 -2.23 18.90 1.23
C SER A 601 -1.83 19.06 2.69
N VAL A 602 -2.61 19.88 3.38
CA VAL A 602 -2.45 20.19 4.79
C VAL A 602 -3.51 19.42 5.57
N PHE A 603 -3.06 18.63 6.54
CA PHE A 603 -3.97 17.97 7.48
C PHE A 603 -4.23 18.89 8.69
N PRO A 604 -5.49 19.03 9.12
CA PRO A 604 -5.83 19.70 10.38
C PRO A 604 -5.22 18.95 11.59
N GLU A 605 -5.08 19.64 12.73
CA GLU A 605 -4.41 19.08 13.91
C GLU A 605 -4.97 17.71 14.32
N LEU A 606 -4.06 16.74 14.51
CA LEU A 606 -4.33 15.36 14.90
C LEU A 606 -4.68 15.22 16.39
N SER A 607 -5.58 16.05 16.90
CA SER A 607 -5.88 16.05 18.34
C SER A 607 -6.75 14.86 18.76
N PHE A 608 -7.51 14.25 17.84
CA PHE A 608 -8.53 13.22 18.14
C PHE A 608 -9.49 13.64 19.26
N THR A 609 -9.62 14.94 19.50
CA THR A 609 -10.50 15.54 20.51
C THR A 609 -11.74 16.15 19.88
N SER A 610 -11.79 16.25 18.56
CA SER A 610 -12.94 16.73 17.79
C SER A 610 -13.21 15.79 16.62
N GLU A 611 -14.38 15.96 15.99
CA GLU A 611 -14.71 15.27 14.75
C GLU A 611 -13.61 15.51 13.69
N PRO A 612 -13.23 14.50 12.88
CA PRO A 612 -12.11 14.63 11.95
C PRO A 612 -12.42 15.64 10.84
N GLU A 613 -11.61 16.70 10.74
CA GLU A 613 -11.68 17.64 9.62
C GLU A 613 -10.97 17.07 8.37
N GLN A 614 -11.44 17.48 7.19
CA GLN A 614 -10.88 17.05 5.91
C GLN A 614 -9.53 17.73 5.61
N PRO A 615 -8.59 17.00 4.97
CA PRO A 615 -7.38 17.61 4.44
C PRO A 615 -7.73 18.68 3.39
N ILE A 616 -6.99 19.79 3.42
CA ILE A 616 -7.13 20.90 2.47
C ILE A 616 -6.06 20.73 1.38
N CYS A 617 -6.47 20.71 0.12
CA CYS A 617 -5.57 20.72 -1.04
C CYS A 617 -5.10 22.15 -1.30
N GLU A 618 -3.79 22.36 -1.38
CA GLU A 618 -3.18 23.68 -1.54
C GLU A 618 -2.17 23.68 -2.70
N ARG A 619 -2.02 24.86 -3.32
CA ARG A 619 -1.13 25.15 -4.47
C ARG A 619 -1.44 24.34 -5.71
N LEU A 620 -2.00 25.00 -6.71
CA LEU A 620 -2.36 24.36 -7.97
C LEU A 620 -1.12 23.86 -8.72
N ASP A 621 -1.18 22.64 -9.25
CA ASP A 621 -0.24 22.10 -10.21
C ASP A 621 -0.70 22.36 -11.65
N PHE A 622 0.07 23.19 -12.38
CA PHE A 622 -0.25 23.54 -13.76
C PHE A 622 -0.17 22.33 -14.71
N PRO A 623 0.90 21.52 -14.72
CA PRO A 623 0.94 20.23 -15.41
C PRO A 623 -0.24 19.30 -15.11
N GLY A 624 -0.58 19.10 -13.84
CA GLY A 624 -1.70 18.26 -13.43
C GLY A 624 -3.05 18.79 -13.88
N PHE A 625 -3.26 20.11 -13.83
CA PHE A 625 -4.46 20.72 -14.38
C PHE A 625 -4.51 20.69 -15.92
N GLN A 626 -3.35 20.84 -16.61
CA GLN A 626 -3.24 20.64 -18.06
C GLN A 626 -3.63 19.20 -18.45
N ALA A 627 -3.28 18.21 -17.62
CA ALA A 627 -3.66 16.82 -17.82
C ALA A 627 -5.17 16.58 -17.71
N VAL A 628 -5.84 17.21 -16.74
CA VAL A 628 -7.32 17.23 -16.64
C VAL A 628 -7.91 17.77 -17.94
N GLN A 629 -7.45 18.93 -18.41
CA GLN A 629 -7.92 19.52 -19.65
C GLN A 629 -7.61 18.67 -20.88
N THR A 630 -6.49 17.95 -20.88
CA THR A 630 -6.11 17.03 -21.96
C THR A 630 -7.06 15.83 -22.05
N MET A 631 -7.53 15.30 -20.93
CA MET A 631 -8.57 14.26 -20.93
C MET A 631 -9.89 14.79 -21.50
N ILE A 632 -10.30 16.00 -21.11
CA ILE A 632 -11.51 16.64 -21.63
C ILE A 632 -11.39 16.85 -23.16
N PHE A 633 -10.24 17.36 -23.61
CA PHE A 633 -9.93 17.55 -25.03
C PHE A 633 -10.03 16.24 -25.83
N ALA A 634 -9.37 15.18 -25.36
CA ALA A 634 -9.41 13.87 -26.01
C ALA A 634 -10.83 13.32 -26.12
N ILE A 635 -11.64 13.46 -25.07
CA ILE A 635 -13.06 13.06 -25.09
C ILE A 635 -13.86 13.85 -26.12
N GLU A 636 -13.64 15.16 -26.22
CA GLU A 636 -14.31 16.00 -27.21
C GLU A 636 -13.91 15.65 -28.66
N GLU A 637 -12.66 15.31 -28.90
CA GLU A 637 -12.20 14.83 -30.21
C GLU A 637 -12.81 13.47 -30.56
N ILE A 638 -12.84 12.53 -29.61
CA ILE A 638 -13.46 11.21 -29.80
C ILE A 638 -14.94 11.36 -30.11
N ASN A 639 -15.67 12.21 -29.37
CA ASN A 639 -17.09 12.47 -29.60
C ASN A 639 -17.37 13.13 -30.96
N LYS A 640 -16.39 13.84 -31.55
CA LYS A 640 -16.48 14.41 -32.90
C LYS A 640 -16.08 13.42 -33.99
N ASN A 641 -15.44 12.29 -33.64
CA ASN A 641 -14.96 11.30 -34.59
C ASN A 641 -16.07 10.29 -34.94
N PRO A 642 -16.61 10.32 -36.17
CA PRO A 642 -17.70 9.43 -36.58
C PRO A 642 -17.27 7.97 -36.72
N ASP A 643 -15.97 7.68 -36.85
CA ASP A 643 -15.46 6.34 -37.11
C ASP A 643 -15.16 5.55 -35.83
N LEU A 644 -14.91 6.23 -34.71
CA LEU A 644 -14.46 5.58 -33.46
C LEU A 644 -15.63 5.18 -32.55
N LEU A 645 -16.59 6.05 -32.26
CA LEU A 645 -17.75 5.70 -31.43
C LEU A 645 -19.04 6.29 -32.04
N PRO A 646 -19.50 5.76 -33.20
CA PRO A 646 -20.66 6.31 -33.88
C PRO A 646 -21.91 6.20 -32.99
N ASN A 647 -22.59 7.33 -32.79
CA ASN A 647 -23.81 7.46 -31.99
C ASN A 647 -23.65 7.18 -30.49
N ILE A 648 -22.43 7.26 -29.95
CA ILE A 648 -22.16 7.10 -28.52
C ILE A 648 -21.32 8.29 -28.04
N THR A 649 -21.83 8.96 -27.02
CA THR A 649 -21.14 10.10 -26.40
C THR A 649 -20.40 9.66 -25.14
N LEU A 650 -19.11 9.98 -25.08
CA LEU A 650 -18.30 9.85 -23.87
C LEU A 650 -18.48 11.06 -22.97
N GLY A 651 -18.80 10.81 -21.71
CA GLY A 651 -18.76 11.75 -20.59
C GLY A 651 -17.58 11.45 -19.65
N PHE A 652 -17.46 12.24 -18.58
CA PHE A 652 -16.37 12.08 -17.62
C PHE A 652 -16.74 12.48 -16.20
N HIS A 653 -16.10 11.84 -15.22
CA HIS A 653 -16.03 12.25 -13.82
C HIS A 653 -14.57 12.35 -13.41
N LEU A 654 -14.07 13.55 -13.12
CA LEU A 654 -12.65 13.79 -12.81
C LEU A 654 -12.53 14.26 -11.37
N TYR A 655 -11.63 13.68 -10.59
CA TYR A 655 -11.34 14.08 -9.23
C TYR A 655 -9.87 14.45 -9.03
N ASP A 656 -9.64 15.40 -8.14
CA ASP A 656 -8.31 15.70 -7.62
C ASP A 656 -7.92 14.69 -6.54
N ASN A 657 -6.78 14.03 -6.75
CA ASN A 657 -6.22 13.06 -5.82
C ASN A 657 -5.42 13.73 -4.68
N CYS A 658 -5.12 15.03 -4.82
CA CYS A 658 -4.47 15.87 -3.83
C CYS A 658 -3.12 15.35 -3.33
N VAL A 659 -2.44 14.48 -4.09
CA VAL A 659 -1.19 13.79 -3.73
C VAL A 659 -1.32 13.00 -2.41
N LYS A 660 -2.52 12.51 -2.08
CA LYS A 660 -2.75 11.69 -0.88
C LYS A 660 -3.50 10.41 -1.22
N LEU A 661 -2.88 9.30 -0.84
CA LEU A 661 -3.41 7.94 -1.01
C LEU A 661 -4.89 7.81 -0.59
N GLY A 662 -5.23 8.26 0.61
CA GLY A 662 -6.61 8.15 1.10
C GLY A 662 -7.63 8.95 0.27
N ILE A 663 -7.24 10.12 -0.26
CA ILE A 663 -8.12 10.95 -1.11
C ILE A 663 -8.24 10.33 -2.50
N ALA A 664 -7.12 9.94 -3.11
CA ALA A 664 -7.07 9.23 -4.38
C ALA A 664 -7.94 7.96 -4.36
N PHE A 665 -7.79 7.16 -3.31
CA PHE A 665 -8.55 5.94 -3.10
C PHE A 665 -10.04 6.22 -2.95
N ARG A 666 -10.40 7.21 -2.13
CA ARG A 666 -11.80 7.60 -1.96
C ARG A 666 -12.42 8.09 -3.27
N ALA A 667 -11.69 8.90 -4.03
CA ALA A 667 -12.11 9.33 -5.35
C ALA A 667 -12.35 8.13 -6.28
N ALA A 668 -11.44 7.14 -6.30
CA ALA A 668 -11.62 5.90 -7.04
C ALA A 668 -12.87 5.12 -6.59
N THR A 669 -13.14 5.03 -5.29
CA THR A 669 -14.37 4.38 -4.79
C THR A 669 -15.62 5.15 -5.18
N ALA A 670 -15.61 6.48 -5.08
CA ALA A 670 -16.72 7.34 -5.49
C ALA A 670 -17.03 7.22 -6.99
N LEU A 671 -15.99 7.04 -7.83
CA LEU A 671 -16.12 6.76 -9.26
C LEU A 671 -16.90 5.46 -9.52
N ILE A 672 -16.75 4.42 -8.69
CA ILE A 672 -17.41 3.13 -8.91
C ILE A 672 -18.72 2.96 -8.11
N SER A 673 -18.92 3.68 -7.00
CA SER A 673 -20.09 3.54 -6.12
C SER A 673 -21.06 4.73 -6.14
N GLY A 674 -20.66 5.88 -6.67
CA GLY A 674 -21.41 7.13 -6.57
C GLY A 674 -21.21 7.88 -5.24
N THR A 675 -21.78 9.09 -5.14
CA THR A 675 -21.59 10.03 -4.00
C THR A 675 -22.91 10.49 -3.36
N GLU A 676 -24.04 9.81 -3.61
CA GLU A 676 -25.36 10.30 -3.20
C GLU A 676 -25.58 10.28 -1.67
N GLU A 677 -26.17 11.36 -1.13
CA GLU A 677 -26.20 11.66 0.31
C GLU A 677 -27.43 11.06 1.06
N SER A 678 -28.50 10.72 0.34
CA SER A 678 -29.72 10.14 0.91
C SER A 678 -30.47 9.31 -0.14
N PHE A 679 -30.79 8.07 0.21
CA PHE A 679 -31.73 7.25 -0.57
C PHE A 679 -33.14 7.50 -0.05
N SER A 680 -33.81 8.52 -0.58
CA SER A 680 -35.24 8.72 -0.33
C SER A 680 -36.03 8.28 -1.56
N ASP A 681 -36.93 7.31 -1.35
CA ASP A 681 -37.86 6.72 -2.31
C ASP A 681 -37.22 5.95 -3.48
N LEU A 682 -37.24 4.60 -3.39
CA LEU A 682 -37.43 3.61 -4.48
C LEU A 682 -36.80 3.80 -5.87
N ASP A 683 -35.88 4.74 -6.05
CA ASP A 683 -35.17 5.12 -7.27
C ASP A 683 -33.68 5.17 -6.93
N CYS A 684 -33.00 4.04 -7.05
CA CYS A 684 -31.53 3.97 -7.02
C CYS A 684 -30.96 4.54 -8.34
N THR A 685 -31.24 5.81 -8.64
CA THR A 685 -30.72 6.52 -9.82
C THR A 685 -29.32 7.05 -9.55
N GLY A 686 -28.34 6.16 -9.42
CA GLY A 686 -26.94 6.55 -9.31
C GLY A 686 -26.32 6.96 -10.66
N PRO A 687 -25.14 7.60 -10.66
CA PRO A 687 -24.39 7.87 -11.88
C PRO A 687 -24.13 6.57 -12.67
N PRO A 688 -24.07 6.63 -14.02
CA PRO A 688 -23.84 5.46 -14.85
C PRO A 688 -22.54 4.74 -14.44
N PRO A 689 -22.46 3.40 -14.58
CA PRO A 689 -21.28 2.66 -14.19
C PRO A 689 -20.05 3.15 -14.97
N ILE A 690 -19.00 3.54 -14.24
CA ILE A 690 -17.73 3.94 -14.84
C ILE A 690 -17.06 2.71 -15.45
N LEU A 691 -16.79 2.81 -16.75
CA LEU A 691 -16.28 1.72 -17.58
C LEU A 691 -14.76 1.55 -17.50
N GLY A 692 -14.06 2.61 -17.11
CA GLY A 692 -12.63 2.60 -16.87
C GLY A 692 -12.16 3.90 -16.26
N ILE A 693 -11.01 3.86 -15.60
CA ILE A 693 -10.41 5.01 -14.92
C ILE A 693 -9.08 5.35 -15.59
N VAL A 694 -8.87 6.62 -15.90
CA VAL A 694 -7.57 7.18 -16.30
C VAL A 694 -6.92 7.81 -15.07
N GLY A 695 -5.66 7.46 -14.83
CA GLY A 695 -4.98 7.77 -13.57
C GLY A 695 -4.93 6.53 -12.67
N ASP A 696 -4.30 6.59 -11.51
CA ASP A 696 -3.60 7.70 -10.86
C ASP A 696 -2.18 7.89 -11.45
N SER A 697 -1.52 9.02 -11.18
CA SER A 697 -0.11 9.25 -11.53
C SER A 697 0.88 8.59 -10.58
N GLY A 698 0.56 8.55 -9.28
CA GLY A 698 1.46 8.00 -8.26
C GLY A 698 1.47 6.48 -8.27
N SER A 699 2.66 5.87 -8.15
CA SER A 699 2.80 4.40 -8.05
C SER A 699 2.08 3.86 -6.81
N THR A 700 2.27 4.47 -5.63
CA THR A 700 1.59 4.09 -4.37
C THR A 700 0.07 4.15 -4.49
N ASN A 701 -0.46 5.25 -5.02
CA ASN A 701 -1.90 5.41 -5.25
C ASN A 701 -2.42 4.34 -6.22
N SER A 702 -1.71 4.13 -7.33
CA SER A 702 -2.07 3.15 -8.35
C SER A 702 -2.08 1.72 -7.82
N ILE A 703 -1.13 1.36 -6.95
CA ILE A 703 -1.08 0.06 -6.28
C ILE A 703 -2.34 -0.15 -5.44
N ALA A 704 -2.62 0.76 -4.50
CA ALA A 704 -3.76 0.61 -3.59
C ALA A 704 -5.10 0.60 -4.33
N ILE A 705 -5.29 1.52 -5.28
CA ILE A 705 -6.51 1.59 -6.08
C ILE A 705 -6.66 0.32 -6.92
N SER A 706 -5.60 -0.13 -7.60
CA SER A 706 -5.66 -1.33 -8.44
C SER A 706 -5.85 -2.61 -7.66
N SER A 707 -5.35 -2.71 -6.42
CA SER A 707 -5.59 -3.86 -5.55
C SER A 707 -7.07 -4.04 -5.22
N VAL A 708 -7.84 -2.96 -5.17
CA VAL A 708 -9.28 -3.00 -4.85
C VAL A 708 -10.13 -3.00 -6.11
N LEU A 709 -9.85 -2.11 -7.06
CA LEU A 709 -10.52 -2.08 -8.37
C LEU A 709 -10.32 -3.38 -9.13
N GLY A 710 -9.19 -4.05 -8.97
CA GLY A 710 -8.92 -5.38 -9.53
C GLY A 710 -9.89 -6.45 -9.04
N LEU A 711 -10.44 -6.30 -7.83
CA LEU A 711 -11.46 -7.22 -7.31
C LEU A 711 -12.85 -6.94 -7.89
N PHE A 712 -13.12 -5.70 -8.31
CA PHE A 712 -14.30 -5.31 -9.08
C PHE A 712 -14.05 -5.37 -10.59
N ARG A 713 -12.82 -5.72 -11.00
CA ARG A 713 -12.34 -5.83 -12.38
C ARG A 713 -12.54 -4.55 -13.19
N VAL A 714 -12.48 -3.38 -12.54
CA VAL A 714 -12.56 -2.10 -13.23
C VAL A 714 -11.19 -1.80 -13.84
N PRO A 715 -11.09 -1.56 -15.16
CA PRO A 715 -9.83 -1.26 -15.80
C PRO A 715 -9.34 0.14 -15.40
N MET A 716 -8.07 0.22 -15.05
CA MET A 716 -7.40 1.45 -14.66
C MET A 716 -6.18 1.64 -15.56
N VAL A 717 -6.08 2.77 -16.25
CA VAL A 717 -4.97 3.10 -17.15
C VAL A 717 -4.21 4.28 -16.57
N SER A 718 -3.11 4.00 -15.86
CA SER A 718 -2.24 5.04 -15.33
C SER A 718 -1.40 5.69 -16.43
N TYR A 719 -1.27 7.00 -16.37
CA TYR A 719 -0.47 7.76 -17.32
C TYR A 719 0.94 8.09 -16.80
N PHE A 720 1.24 7.81 -15.52
CA PHE A 720 2.54 8.16 -14.90
C PHE A 720 3.07 7.19 -13.82
N ALA A 721 2.34 6.14 -13.44
CA ALA A 721 2.81 5.17 -12.44
C ALA A 721 3.81 4.17 -13.05
N THR A 722 5.09 4.31 -12.69
CA THR A 722 6.21 3.61 -13.33
C THR A 722 6.73 2.39 -12.56
N CYS A 723 6.31 2.16 -11.30
CA CYS A 723 6.79 1.04 -10.50
C CYS A 723 6.75 -0.28 -11.27
N SER A 724 7.85 -1.04 -11.23
CA SER A 724 7.92 -2.37 -11.87
C SER A 724 6.95 -3.37 -11.23
N CYS A 725 6.67 -3.23 -9.94
CA CYS A 725 5.71 -4.00 -9.17
C CYS A 725 4.30 -4.06 -9.82
N LEU A 726 3.85 -2.97 -10.46
CA LEU A 726 2.56 -2.89 -11.13
C LEU A 726 2.43 -3.74 -12.41
N SER A 727 3.53 -4.39 -12.87
CA SER A 727 3.49 -5.30 -14.02
C SER A 727 3.05 -6.72 -13.69
N ASP A 728 2.89 -7.05 -12.41
CA ASP A 728 2.39 -8.36 -12.00
C ASP A 728 0.90 -8.48 -12.32
N ARG A 729 0.58 -9.23 -13.39
CA ARG A 729 -0.79 -9.46 -13.86
C ARG A 729 -1.64 -10.33 -12.94
N ARG A 730 -1.03 -11.06 -12.00
CA ARG A 730 -1.77 -11.81 -10.97
C ARG A 730 -2.21 -10.87 -9.86
N ARG A 731 -1.38 -9.90 -9.47
CA ARG A 731 -1.70 -8.88 -8.46
C ARG A 731 -2.59 -7.76 -9.00
N TYR A 732 -2.30 -7.27 -10.21
CA TYR A 732 -2.97 -6.11 -10.82
C TYR A 732 -3.56 -6.46 -12.21
N PRO A 733 -4.55 -7.38 -12.27
CA PRO A 733 -5.08 -7.89 -13.53
C PRO A 733 -5.78 -6.83 -14.40
N SER A 734 -6.33 -5.79 -13.79
CA SER A 734 -7.03 -4.69 -14.48
C SER A 734 -6.22 -3.39 -14.57
N PHE A 735 -4.95 -3.39 -14.15
CA PHE A 735 -4.07 -2.24 -14.27
C PHE A 735 -3.37 -2.20 -15.63
N PHE A 736 -3.33 -1.04 -16.23
CA PHE A 736 -2.61 -0.75 -17.46
C PHE A 736 -1.86 0.57 -17.30
N ARG A 737 -0.89 0.81 -18.16
CA ARG A 737 -0.20 2.09 -18.19
C ARG A 737 0.25 2.48 -19.59
N THR A 738 0.32 3.77 -19.85
CA THR A 738 0.80 4.35 -21.12
C THR A 738 2.26 4.81 -21.06
N ILE A 739 2.94 4.53 -19.94
CA ILE A 739 4.33 4.84 -19.62
C ILE A 739 5.17 3.54 -19.42
N PRO A 740 6.47 3.52 -19.76
CA PRO A 740 7.34 2.37 -19.48
C PRO A 740 7.53 2.08 -17.99
N SER A 741 7.95 0.85 -17.68
CA SER A 741 8.32 0.45 -16.33
C SER A 741 9.67 1.01 -15.89
N ASP A 742 9.84 1.24 -14.58
CA ASP A 742 11.13 1.53 -13.96
C ASP A 742 12.21 0.47 -14.19
N ALA A 743 11.82 -0.79 -14.44
CA ALA A 743 12.77 -1.84 -14.80
C ALA A 743 13.65 -1.43 -16.00
N PHE A 744 13.09 -0.71 -16.97
CA PHE A 744 13.81 -0.22 -18.13
C PHE A 744 14.67 1.01 -17.80
N GLN A 745 14.14 1.94 -17.01
CA GLN A 745 14.88 3.13 -16.57
C GLN A 745 16.11 2.74 -15.75
N VAL A 746 15.94 1.85 -14.77
CA VAL A 746 17.03 1.40 -13.89
C VAL A 746 18.11 0.70 -14.71
N ARG A 747 17.72 -0.15 -15.67
CA ARG A 747 18.68 -0.77 -16.61
C ARG A 747 19.42 0.28 -17.42
N ALA A 748 18.74 1.30 -17.93
CA ALA A 748 19.36 2.40 -18.68
C ALA A 748 20.35 3.18 -17.79
N MET A 749 19.98 3.51 -16.55
CA MET A 749 20.89 4.14 -15.59
C MET A 749 22.12 3.27 -15.33
N ALA A 750 21.96 1.97 -15.09
CA ALA A 750 23.06 1.04 -14.87
C ALA A 750 23.99 0.94 -16.10
N GLN A 751 23.43 0.90 -17.32
CA GLN A 751 24.22 0.91 -18.55
C GLN A 751 25.01 2.21 -18.75
N ILE A 752 24.45 3.36 -18.36
CA ILE A 752 25.19 4.63 -18.35
C ILE A 752 26.38 4.52 -17.39
N LEU A 753 26.18 4.02 -16.17
CA LEU A 753 27.25 3.82 -15.20
C LEU A 753 28.36 2.92 -15.75
N GLN A 754 27.99 1.79 -16.36
CA GLN A 754 28.95 0.85 -16.98
C GLN A 754 29.74 1.49 -18.11
N ARG A 755 29.06 2.22 -19.01
CA ARG A 755 29.67 2.88 -20.17
C ARG A 755 30.76 3.87 -19.76
N TYR A 756 30.55 4.62 -18.68
CA TYR A 756 31.51 5.58 -18.16
C TYR A 756 32.47 5.01 -17.09
N GLY A 757 32.35 3.71 -16.78
CA GLY A 757 33.19 3.04 -15.77
C GLY A 757 32.94 3.51 -14.35
N TRP A 758 31.76 4.08 -14.05
CA TRP A 758 31.39 4.57 -12.73
C TRP A 758 30.97 3.41 -11.82
N LYS A 759 31.93 2.91 -11.03
CA LYS A 759 31.72 1.78 -10.10
C LYS A 759 31.39 2.18 -8.67
N TRP A 760 31.42 3.48 -8.34
CA TRP A 760 31.24 4.01 -7.00
C TRP A 760 30.27 5.19 -7.03
N VAL A 761 29.02 4.94 -6.65
CA VAL A 761 27.89 5.88 -6.84
C VAL A 761 27.10 6.08 -5.55
N GLY A 762 26.54 7.27 -5.34
CA GLY A 762 25.52 7.50 -4.33
C GLY A 762 24.12 7.27 -4.89
N LEU A 763 23.18 6.84 -4.06
CA LEU A 763 21.78 6.65 -4.42
C LEU A 763 20.87 7.45 -3.49
N LEU A 764 19.97 8.24 -4.07
CA LEU A 764 18.89 8.95 -3.42
C LEU A 764 17.56 8.47 -4.01
N PHE A 765 16.54 8.29 -3.19
CA PHE A 765 15.23 7.84 -3.65
C PHE A 765 14.11 8.28 -2.71
N SER A 766 12.88 8.40 -3.22
CA SER A 766 11.70 8.75 -2.40
C SER A 766 11.26 7.60 -1.49
N ASP A 767 10.55 7.95 -0.42
CA ASP A 767 10.05 6.99 0.58
C ASP A 767 8.74 6.27 0.20
N ASP A 768 8.38 6.32 -1.08
CA ASP A 768 7.18 5.74 -1.67
C ASP A 768 7.51 4.52 -2.56
N ASP A 769 6.47 3.83 -3.04
CA ASP A 769 6.62 2.61 -3.85
C ASP A 769 7.41 2.84 -5.14
N TYR A 770 7.39 4.07 -5.69
CA TYR A 770 8.19 4.43 -6.85
C TYR A 770 9.69 4.43 -6.52
N GLY A 771 10.09 5.20 -5.51
CA GLY A 771 11.50 5.33 -5.14
C GLY A 771 12.09 4.04 -4.58
N VAL A 772 11.35 3.35 -3.70
CA VAL A 772 11.83 2.15 -3.00
C VAL A 772 12.06 0.98 -3.96
N HIS A 773 11.07 0.63 -4.79
CA HIS A 773 11.23 -0.49 -5.74
C HIS A 773 12.29 -0.20 -6.82
N ALA A 774 12.41 1.06 -7.26
CA ALA A 774 13.44 1.45 -8.22
C ALA A 774 14.84 1.42 -7.59
N ALA A 775 15.00 1.87 -6.34
CA ALA A 775 16.26 1.80 -5.61
C ALA A 775 16.72 0.35 -5.40
N GLN A 776 15.80 -0.56 -5.10
CA GLN A 776 16.10 -1.99 -4.99
C GLN A 776 16.57 -2.60 -6.31
N SER A 777 15.83 -2.34 -7.39
CA SER A 777 16.20 -2.78 -8.73
C SER A 777 17.58 -2.23 -9.11
N PHE A 778 17.87 -0.99 -8.71
CA PHE A 778 19.15 -0.34 -8.97
C PHE A 778 20.30 -0.98 -8.17
N HIS A 779 20.10 -1.29 -6.89
CA HIS A 779 21.07 -2.04 -6.09
C HIS A 779 21.42 -3.39 -6.73
N GLN A 780 20.42 -4.13 -7.21
CA GLN A 780 20.62 -5.40 -7.91
C GLN A 780 21.46 -5.21 -9.18
N GLU A 781 21.12 -4.26 -10.04
CA GLU A 781 21.86 -4.01 -11.28
C GLU A 781 23.30 -3.53 -11.02
N VAL A 782 23.51 -2.62 -10.06
CA VAL A 782 24.84 -2.09 -9.73
C VAL A 782 25.73 -3.11 -9.04
N SER A 783 25.18 -3.99 -8.19
CA SER A 783 25.95 -5.03 -7.47
C SER A 783 26.74 -5.96 -8.39
N ARG A 784 26.34 -6.07 -9.66
CA ARG A 784 27.01 -6.87 -10.69
C ARG A 784 28.36 -6.30 -11.14
N PHE A 785 28.60 -5.00 -10.98
CA PHE A 785 29.80 -4.33 -11.53
C PHE A 785 30.37 -3.20 -10.66
N GLY A 786 29.69 -2.78 -9.60
CA GLY A 786 30.05 -1.65 -8.75
C GLY A 786 29.47 -1.75 -7.34
N CYS A 787 29.54 -0.65 -6.59
CA CYS A 787 29.03 -0.54 -5.24
C CYS A 787 28.36 0.82 -5.01
N VAL A 788 27.33 0.81 -4.17
CA VAL A 788 26.60 2.00 -3.74
C VAL A 788 27.24 2.52 -2.45
N ALA A 789 27.84 3.71 -2.52
CA ALA A 789 28.60 4.32 -1.44
C ALA A 789 27.73 4.77 -0.25
N PHE A 790 26.53 5.22 -0.58
CA PHE A 790 25.47 5.58 0.37
C PHE A 790 24.13 5.42 -0.34
N SER A 791 23.10 5.09 0.42
CA SER A 791 21.73 4.90 -0.06
C SER A 791 20.80 5.61 0.91
N GLU A 792 20.29 6.77 0.51
CA GLU A 792 19.53 7.66 1.37
C GLU A 792 18.11 7.83 0.83
N MET A 793 17.14 7.74 1.74
CA MET A 793 15.72 7.91 1.45
C MET A 793 15.35 9.37 1.72
N LEU A 794 14.66 10.00 0.78
CA LEU A 794 14.22 11.38 0.91
C LEU A 794 12.91 11.41 1.72
N PRO A 795 12.86 12.19 2.81
CA PRO A 795 11.69 12.24 3.68
C PRO A 795 10.54 12.97 2.99
N HIS A 796 9.32 12.43 3.13
CA HIS A 796 8.10 13.10 2.66
C HIS A 796 7.75 14.40 3.40
N ASP A 797 8.07 14.50 4.69
CA ASP A 797 7.55 15.52 5.60
C ASP A 797 8.33 16.85 5.63
N ASN A 798 9.13 17.14 4.60
CA ASN A 798 10.04 18.30 4.54
C ASN A 798 10.84 18.48 5.86
N ASN A 799 11.21 17.37 6.49
CA ASN A 799 11.96 17.38 7.73
C ASN A 799 13.37 17.92 7.48
N ARG A 800 13.55 19.23 7.76
CA ARG A 800 14.81 19.94 7.52
C ARG A 800 16.00 19.34 8.26
N ALA A 801 15.81 18.71 9.42
CA ALA A 801 16.92 18.07 10.13
C ALA A 801 17.42 16.84 9.36
N GLU A 802 16.50 16.06 8.81
CA GLU A 802 16.81 14.88 8.03
C GLU A 802 17.41 15.23 6.66
N VAL A 803 16.83 16.22 5.96
CA VAL A 803 17.40 16.74 4.71
C VAL A 803 18.84 17.22 4.92
N ARG A 804 19.12 17.94 6.01
CA ARG A 804 20.49 18.36 6.38
C ARG A 804 21.41 17.18 6.64
N ARG A 805 20.93 16.13 7.31
CA ARG A 805 21.69 14.89 7.53
C ARG A 805 22.09 14.27 6.20
N ILE A 806 21.15 14.14 5.25
CA ILE A 806 21.39 13.57 3.92
C ILE A 806 22.41 14.40 3.14
N VAL A 807 22.28 15.73 3.11
CA VAL A 807 23.30 16.59 2.48
C VAL A 807 24.67 16.41 3.15
N GLY A 808 24.70 16.21 4.46
CA GLY A 808 25.90 15.82 5.21
C GLY A 808 26.52 14.51 4.71
N VAL A 809 25.72 13.47 4.46
CA VAL A 809 26.18 12.19 3.89
C VAL A 809 26.77 12.40 2.50
N ILE A 810 26.08 13.13 1.61
CA ILE A 810 26.57 13.42 0.26
C ILE A 810 27.89 14.19 0.33
N ARG A 811 28.04 15.15 1.26
CA ARG A 811 29.27 15.93 1.44
C ARG A 811 30.46 15.06 1.84
N HIS A 812 30.29 14.18 2.82
CA HIS A 812 31.37 13.35 3.36
C HIS A 812 31.66 12.12 2.48
N SER A 813 30.76 11.76 1.57
CA SER A 813 30.99 10.67 0.62
C SER A 813 32.06 10.99 -0.41
N THR A 814 32.86 9.96 -0.72
CA THR A 814 33.83 9.96 -1.82
C THR A 814 33.18 9.76 -3.20
N ALA A 815 31.90 9.38 -3.25
CA ALA A 815 31.17 9.23 -4.51
C ALA A 815 30.99 10.59 -5.20
N ARG A 816 31.36 10.65 -6.48
CA ARG A 816 31.20 11.84 -7.33
C ARG A 816 29.93 11.80 -8.16
N VAL A 817 29.41 10.61 -8.41
CA VAL A 817 28.17 10.39 -9.16
C VAL A 817 27.06 10.09 -8.16
N VAL A 818 25.93 10.78 -8.29
CA VAL A 818 24.74 10.59 -7.45
C VAL A 818 23.55 10.31 -8.36
N VAL A 819 22.92 9.16 -8.18
CA VAL A 819 21.67 8.78 -8.85
C VAL A 819 20.53 9.19 -7.94
N ALA A 820 19.55 9.93 -8.45
CA ALA A 820 18.37 10.33 -7.70
C ALA A 820 17.09 9.88 -8.41
N ILE A 821 16.36 8.95 -7.79
CA ILE A 821 15.11 8.37 -8.28
C ILE A 821 13.97 8.82 -7.37
N SER A 822 13.38 9.97 -7.68
CA SER A 822 12.45 10.64 -6.78
C SER A 822 11.49 11.52 -7.58
N PRO A 823 10.22 11.66 -7.15
CA PRO A 823 9.36 12.72 -7.64
C PRO A 823 9.94 14.09 -7.32
N GLU A 824 9.55 15.09 -8.10
CA GLU A 824 9.98 16.48 -7.96
C GLU A 824 9.77 17.02 -6.53
N ALA A 825 8.61 16.75 -5.94
CA ALA A 825 8.22 17.26 -4.63
C ALA A 825 9.18 16.87 -3.49
N TYR A 826 9.73 15.64 -3.53
CA TYR A 826 10.66 15.12 -2.52
C TYR A 826 12.08 15.64 -2.72
N LEU A 827 12.46 15.91 -3.97
CA LEU A 827 13.80 16.37 -4.32
C LEU A 827 13.98 17.87 -4.08
N LEU A 828 12.90 18.66 -4.17
CA LEU A 828 12.95 20.11 -4.03
C LEU A 828 13.60 20.56 -2.70
N PRO A 829 13.16 20.11 -1.50
CA PRO A 829 13.81 20.49 -0.23
C PRO A 829 15.31 20.15 -0.18
N LEU A 830 15.70 19.01 -0.77
CA LEU A 830 17.10 18.61 -0.83
C LEU A 830 17.90 19.57 -1.71
N THR A 831 17.39 19.95 -2.88
CA THR A 831 18.10 20.86 -3.79
C THR A 831 18.26 22.26 -3.19
N GLU A 832 17.26 22.74 -2.44
CA GLU A 832 17.35 23.99 -1.67
C GLU A 832 18.45 23.89 -0.62
N GLU A 833 18.51 22.81 0.17
CA GLU A 833 19.55 22.63 1.18
C GLU A 833 20.94 22.44 0.57
N ILE A 834 21.06 21.78 -0.59
CA ILE A 834 22.30 21.67 -1.38
C ILE A 834 22.81 23.06 -1.77
N ALA A 835 21.91 23.93 -2.26
CA ALA A 835 22.23 25.30 -2.63
C ALA A 835 22.64 26.14 -1.40
N LEU A 836 21.89 26.03 -0.30
CA LEU A 836 22.20 26.70 0.98
C LEU A 836 23.56 26.30 1.53
N GLN A 837 23.95 25.04 1.38
CA GLN A 837 25.22 24.51 1.85
C GLN A 837 26.36 24.62 0.83
N ASN A 838 26.10 25.16 -0.35
CA ASN A 838 27.04 25.32 -1.47
C ASN A 838 27.76 24.00 -1.87
N LEU A 839 27.00 22.91 -1.94
CA LEU A 839 27.53 21.59 -2.30
C LEU A 839 27.64 21.44 -3.83
N THR A 840 28.86 21.55 -4.36
CA THR A 840 29.16 21.46 -5.80
C THR A 840 30.05 20.25 -6.14
N GLY A 841 30.30 20.01 -7.43
CA GLY A 841 31.25 18.98 -7.89
C GLY A 841 30.71 17.55 -7.82
N ARG A 842 29.40 17.38 -7.99
CA ARG A 842 28.69 16.09 -8.12
C ARG A 842 28.11 15.99 -9.54
N GLN A 843 28.18 14.80 -10.12
CA GLN A 843 27.51 14.43 -11.36
C GLN A 843 26.19 13.76 -11.02
N TRP A 844 25.08 14.35 -11.48
CA TRP A 844 23.75 13.81 -11.20
C TRP A 844 23.27 12.90 -12.32
N ILE A 845 22.59 11.83 -11.95
CA ILE A 845 21.76 11.02 -12.84
C ILE A 845 20.31 11.15 -12.38
N ALA A 846 19.48 11.72 -13.25
CA ALA A 846 18.09 12.04 -12.97
C ALA A 846 17.13 10.98 -13.51
N SER A 847 16.10 10.67 -12.72
CA SER A 847 14.97 9.86 -13.17
C SER A 847 14.02 10.65 -14.05
N GLU A 848 13.16 9.93 -14.76
CA GLU A 848 12.10 10.46 -15.62
C GLU A 848 11.16 11.43 -14.92
N ALA A 849 11.01 11.30 -13.61
CA ALA A 849 10.14 12.15 -12.80
C ALA A 849 10.63 13.60 -12.71
N TRP A 850 11.94 13.88 -12.81
CA TRP A 850 12.48 15.23 -12.60
C TRP A 850 13.53 15.68 -13.62
N ALA A 851 14.00 14.78 -14.50
CA ALA A 851 14.97 15.11 -15.55
C ALA A 851 14.52 16.24 -16.50
N THR A 852 13.22 16.47 -16.62
CA THR A 852 12.64 17.55 -17.44
C THR A 852 11.81 18.54 -16.63
N ALA A 853 11.88 18.50 -15.29
CA ALA A 853 11.10 19.36 -14.43
C ALA A 853 11.64 20.81 -14.45
N ALA A 854 10.81 21.74 -14.91
CA ALA A 854 11.20 23.13 -15.11
C ALA A 854 11.66 23.82 -13.80
N ILE A 855 11.18 23.37 -12.64
CA ILE A 855 11.55 23.93 -11.33
C ILE A 855 13.06 23.84 -11.05
N PHE A 856 13.74 22.83 -11.61
CA PHE A 856 15.18 22.62 -11.42
C PHE A 856 16.02 23.34 -12.48
N HIS A 857 15.39 23.90 -13.52
CA HIS A 857 16.04 24.59 -14.64
C HIS A 857 16.22 26.09 -14.39
N THR A 858 16.57 26.47 -13.16
CA THR A 858 16.78 27.88 -12.79
C THR A 858 18.26 28.25 -12.83
N SER A 859 18.56 29.52 -13.10
CA SER A 859 19.93 30.05 -13.03
C SER A 859 20.55 29.89 -11.63
N GLN A 860 19.73 29.85 -10.59
CA GLN A 860 20.13 29.62 -9.21
C GLN A 860 20.61 28.18 -8.96
N LEU A 861 19.96 27.17 -9.56
CA LEU A 861 20.31 25.76 -9.37
C LEU A 861 21.35 25.24 -10.37
N LEU A 862 21.59 25.98 -11.46
CA LEU A 862 22.56 25.64 -12.50
C LEU A 862 23.98 25.28 -11.97
N PRO A 863 24.55 25.98 -10.96
CA PRO A 863 25.86 25.60 -10.42
C PRO A 863 25.91 24.25 -9.70
N PHE A 864 24.76 23.73 -9.27
CA PHE A 864 24.66 22.52 -8.43
C PHE A 864 24.16 21.31 -9.20
N LEU A 865 23.23 21.52 -10.15
CA LEU A 865 22.59 20.48 -10.96
C LEU A 865 23.00 20.51 -12.44
N GLY A 866 23.68 21.57 -12.88
CA GLY A 866 24.10 21.73 -14.27
C GLY A 866 24.94 20.56 -14.78
N GLY A 867 24.60 20.05 -15.96
CA GLY A 867 25.26 18.88 -16.55
C GLY A 867 24.72 17.53 -16.07
N ALA A 868 23.60 17.49 -15.34
CA ALA A 868 22.89 16.26 -15.02
C ALA A 868 22.55 15.44 -16.27
N LEU A 869 22.66 14.11 -16.18
CA LEU A 869 22.21 13.18 -17.21
C LEU A 869 20.86 12.61 -16.79
N GLY A 870 19.81 12.82 -17.57
CA GLY A 870 18.46 12.40 -17.22
C GLY A 870 17.89 11.36 -18.16
N ILE A 871 17.08 10.45 -17.62
CA ILE A 871 16.14 9.64 -18.40
C ILE A 871 14.87 10.45 -18.60
N ALA A 872 14.26 10.43 -19.79
CA ALA A 872 13.02 11.16 -20.05
C ALA A 872 12.03 10.30 -20.85
N ILE A 873 10.75 10.40 -20.50
CA ILE A 873 9.64 9.74 -21.23
C ILE A 873 9.56 10.35 -22.63
N ARG A 874 9.22 9.57 -23.67
CA ARG A 874 9.09 10.09 -25.03
C ARG A 874 8.09 11.26 -25.12
N ARG A 875 8.48 12.35 -25.80
CA ARG A 875 7.58 13.49 -26.10
C ARG A 875 6.57 13.10 -27.18
N GLY A 876 5.38 13.70 -27.13
CA GLY A 876 4.39 13.65 -28.19
C GLY A 876 3.77 15.02 -28.43
N ASP A 877 3.15 15.17 -29.59
CA ASP A 877 2.45 16.40 -29.98
C ASP A 877 0.94 16.12 -29.99
N ILE A 878 0.15 17.06 -29.50
CA ILE A 878 -1.32 17.01 -29.52
C ILE A 878 -1.82 18.23 -30.30
N PRO A 879 -2.09 18.09 -31.61
CA PRO A 879 -2.56 19.19 -32.45
C PRO A 879 -3.84 19.81 -31.90
N GLY A 880 -3.93 21.15 -31.90
CA GLY A 880 -5.12 21.88 -31.43
C GLY A 880 -5.27 21.98 -29.90
N LEU A 881 -4.42 21.31 -29.11
CA LEU A 881 -4.51 21.38 -27.64
C LEU A 881 -4.28 22.79 -27.10
N LEU A 882 -3.30 23.53 -27.63
CA LEU A 882 -3.04 24.91 -27.19
C LEU A 882 -4.28 25.81 -27.39
N ASP A 883 -4.88 25.75 -28.58
CA ASP A 883 -6.08 26.51 -28.89
C ASP A 883 -7.27 26.12 -28.01
N PHE A 884 -7.31 24.87 -27.51
CA PHE A 884 -8.29 24.41 -26.54
C PHE A 884 -8.01 24.96 -25.14
N LEU A 885 -6.77 24.86 -24.66
CA LEU A 885 -6.36 25.32 -23.32
C LEU A 885 -6.59 26.83 -23.13
N LEU A 886 -6.35 27.62 -24.17
CA LEU A 886 -6.54 29.07 -24.17
C LEU A 886 -8.01 29.51 -24.09
N ARG A 887 -8.98 28.60 -24.35
CA ARG A 887 -10.42 28.90 -24.28
C ARG A 887 -11.03 28.68 -22.90
N LEU A 888 -10.26 28.20 -21.93
CA LEU A 888 -10.77 27.98 -20.58
C LEU A 888 -11.33 29.31 -20.03
N HIS A 889 -12.43 29.27 -19.28
CA HIS A 889 -13.05 30.48 -18.70
C HIS A 889 -13.89 30.10 -17.46
N PRO A 890 -13.90 30.91 -16.39
CA PRO A 890 -14.63 30.62 -15.15
C PRO A 890 -16.16 30.52 -15.34
N ASP A 891 -16.75 31.31 -16.25
CA ASP A 891 -18.20 31.31 -16.50
C ASP A 891 -18.79 30.02 -17.10
N PHE A 892 -17.95 29.08 -17.58
CA PHE A 892 -18.45 27.83 -18.16
C PHE A 892 -19.06 26.88 -17.14
N ASP A 893 -18.67 26.99 -15.86
CA ASP A 893 -19.20 26.18 -14.76
C ASP A 893 -19.01 26.88 -13.40
N PRO A 894 -19.95 27.74 -12.97
CA PRO A 894 -19.79 28.57 -11.77
C PRO A 894 -19.72 27.78 -10.45
N ASP A 895 -20.16 26.52 -10.44
CA ASP A 895 -20.08 25.62 -9.29
C ASP A 895 -18.74 24.84 -9.25
N ASN A 896 -17.93 24.93 -10.32
CA ASN A 896 -16.64 24.25 -10.43
C ASN A 896 -15.51 25.07 -9.80
N ASN A 897 -15.14 24.68 -8.59
CA ASN A 897 -14.08 25.32 -7.82
C ASN A 897 -12.69 25.22 -8.49
N MET A 898 -12.41 24.22 -9.34
CA MET A 898 -11.05 24.02 -9.91
C MET A 898 -10.66 25.09 -10.92
N VAL A 899 -11.56 25.47 -11.83
CA VAL A 899 -11.28 26.51 -12.84
C VAL A 899 -11.07 27.86 -12.17
N ASN A 900 -11.88 28.15 -11.15
CA ASN A 900 -11.74 29.37 -10.35
C ASN A 900 -10.38 29.42 -9.63
N MET A 901 -9.96 28.33 -8.98
CA MET A 901 -8.63 28.25 -8.35
C MET A 901 -7.50 28.44 -9.37
N PHE A 902 -7.62 27.85 -10.57
CA PHE A 902 -6.65 28.07 -11.64
C PHE A 902 -6.58 29.55 -12.08
N TRP A 903 -7.73 30.21 -12.26
CA TRP A 903 -7.79 31.64 -12.60
C TRP A 903 -7.14 32.51 -11.53
N GLU A 904 -7.46 32.24 -10.26
CA GLU A 904 -6.91 32.96 -9.11
C GLU A 904 -5.39 32.85 -9.03
N GLU A 905 -4.83 31.67 -9.32
CA GLU A 905 -3.39 31.43 -9.30
C GLU A 905 -2.67 32.09 -10.49
N ILE A 906 -3.13 31.84 -11.73
CA ILE A 906 -2.43 32.30 -12.94
C ILE A 906 -2.45 33.83 -13.09
N PHE A 907 -3.53 34.49 -12.64
CA PHE A 907 -3.64 35.96 -12.68
C PHE A 907 -3.33 36.64 -11.35
N SER A 908 -2.98 35.87 -10.31
CA SER A 908 -2.73 36.38 -8.95
C SER A 908 -3.87 37.28 -8.45
N CYS A 909 -5.10 36.77 -8.53
CA CYS A 909 -6.33 37.46 -8.13
C CYS A 909 -7.23 36.56 -7.26
N ARG A 910 -8.35 37.10 -6.76
CA ARG A 910 -9.36 36.37 -5.97
C ARG A 910 -10.79 36.70 -6.41
N PHE A 911 -11.68 35.71 -6.47
CA PHE A 911 -13.11 35.91 -6.76
C PHE A 911 -13.93 36.26 -5.50
N LYS A 912 -13.46 35.88 -4.30
CA LYS A 912 -14.12 36.19 -3.01
C LYS A 912 -13.58 37.50 -2.42
N ASP A 913 -14.39 38.18 -1.60
CA ASP A 913 -14.04 39.39 -0.82
C ASP A 913 -12.92 39.11 0.20
N SER A 914 -11.71 38.94 -0.31
CA SER A 914 -10.46 38.79 0.43
C SER A 914 -9.54 39.96 0.07
N PRO A 915 -8.64 40.40 0.96
CA PRO A 915 -7.70 41.48 0.64
C PRO A 915 -6.80 41.06 -0.53
N GLY A 916 -6.98 41.67 -1.70
CA GLY A 916 -6.24 41.34 -2.93
C GLY A 916 -6.88 41.94 -4.20
N ARG A 917 -6.24 41.71 -5.36
CA ARG A 917 -6.81 42.06 -6.68
C ARG A 917 -7.99 41.13 -6.97
N VAL A 918 -9.13 41.69 -7.36
CA VAL A 918 -10.34 40.91 -7.70
C VAL A 918 -10.21 40.32 -9.11
N CYS A 919 -10.55 39.04 -9.29
CA CYS A 919 -10.66 38.42 -10.61
C CYS A 919 -11.93 38.90 -11.32
N THR A 920 -11.81 39.41 -12.54
CA THR A 920 -12.94 39.91 -13.34
C THR A 920 -13.57 38.85 -14.24
N GLY A 921 -12.86 37.74 -14.46
CA GLY A 921 -13.22 36.73 -15.46
C GLY A 921 -12.83 37.14 -16.88
N GLN A 922 -12.54 38.42 -17.13
CA GLN A 922 -12.20 38.96 -18.45
C GLN A 922 -10.69 38.95 -18.73
N GLU A 923 -9.88 38.38 -17.84
CA GLU A 923 -8.45 38.18 -18.07
C GLU A 923 -8.20 37.20 -19.23
N SER A 924 -7.17 37.46 -20.04
CA SER A 924 -6.82 36.62 -21.19
C SER A 924 -5.66 35.68 -20.87
N LEU A 925 -5.80 34.40 -21.24
CA LEU A 925 -4.71 33.43 -21.20
C LEU A 925 -3.69 33.62 -22.34
N GLU A 926 -4.06 34.33 -23.40
CA GLU A 926 -3.16 34.59 -24.53
C GLU A 926 -1.93 35.40 -24.08
N GLY A 927 -0.74 34.88 -24.39
CA GLY A 927 0.53 35.53 -24.03
C GLY A 927 0.97 35.29 -22.58
N THR A 928 0.27 34.47 -21.79
CA THR A 928 0.73 34.04 -20.47
C THR A 928 1.77 32.92 -20.60
N GLU A 929 3.00 33.17 -20.15
CA GLU A 929 4.07 32.16 -20.08
C GLU A 929 3.88 31.33 -18.80
N SER A 930 3.35 30.11 -18.95
CA SER A 930 3.16 29.17 -17.84
C SER A 930 3.34 27.73 -18.31
N ALA A 931 3.65 26.82 -17.38
CA ALA A 931 3.70 25.39 -17.66
C ALA A 931 2.34 24.82 -18.15
N TYR A 932 1.23 25.50 -17.88
CA TYR A 932 -0.10 25.12 -18.37
C TYR A 932 -0.25 25.35 -19.88
N ASN A 933 0.29 26.45 -20.42
CA ASN A 933 0.21 26.76 -21.86
C ASN A 933 1.39 26.20 -22.68
N ASP A 934 2.40 25.63 -22.03
CA ASP A 934 3.53 25.03 -22.72
C ASP A 934 3.14 23.68 -23.33
N VAL A 935 2.90 23.67 -24.64
CA VAL A 935 2.65 22.47 -25.44
C VAL A 935 3.87 22.05 -26.28
N SER A 936 5.04 22.67 -26.08
CA SER A 936 6.22 22.45 -26.92
C SER A 936 6.89 21.08 -26.70
N ALA A 937 6.63 20.46 -25.55
CA ALA A 937 7.25 19.19 -25.15
C ALA A 937 6.32 18.35 -24.25
N LEU A 938 5.11 18.03 -24.71
CA LEU A 938 4.14 17.25 -23.93
C LEU A 938 4.67 15.82 -23.69
N ARG A 939 4.77 15.43 -22.41
CA ARG A 939 5.11 14.06 -21.99
C ARG A 939 4.01 13.47 -21.13
N TYR A 940 3.66 14.16 -20.04
CA TYR A 940 2.61 13.77 -19.10
C TYR A 940 1.23 13.76 -19.76
N SER A 941 0.81 14.89 -20.32
CA SER A 941 -0.46 15.07 -21.03
C SER A 941 -0.61 14.12 -22.22
N TYR A 942 0.48 13.81 -22.93
CA TYR A 942 0.46 12.84 -24.02
C TYR A 942 0.14 11.41 -23.57
N ASN A 943 0.56 11.02 -22.36
CA ASN A 943 0.21 9.73 -21.79
C ASN A 943 -1.26 9.65 -21.36
N VAL A 944 -1.83 10.76 -20.87
CA VAL A 944 -3.27 10.88 -20.59
C VAL A 944 -4.09 10.73 -21.86
N TYR A 945 -3.70 11.47 -22.91
CA TYR A 945 -4.33 11.39 -24.23
C TYR A 945 -4.37 9.95 -24.75
N LYS A 946 -3.22 9.24 -24.73
CA LYS A 946 -3.15 7.82 -25.11
C LYS A 946 -4.07 6.93 -24.26
N ALA A 947 -4.20 7.20 -22.96
CA ALA A 947 -5.00 6.37 -22.06
C ALA A 947 -6.49 6.47 -22.37
N VAL A 948 -6.98 7.69 -22.64
CA VAL A 948 -8.37 7.93 -23.07
C VAL A 948 -8.66 7.23 -24.40
N TYR A 949 -7.78 7.38 -25.40
CA TYR A 949 -7.94 6.70 -26.68
C TYR A 949 -7.88 5.18 -26.55
N ALA A 950 -7.01 4.64 -25.69
CA ALA A 950 -6.95 3.20 -25.45
C ALA A 950 -8.28 2.64 -24.92
N LEU A 951 -8.91 3.35 -23.97
CA LEU A 951 -10.24 2.98 -23.45
C LEU A 951 -11.33 3.11 -24.52
N ALA A 952 -11.30 4.19 -25.33
CA ALA A 952 -12.26 4.40 -26.40
C ALA A 952 -12.16 3.34 -27.52
N HIS A 953 -10.94 2.94 -27.91
CA HIS A 953 -10.72 1.85 -28.86
C HIS A 953 -11.16 0.50 -28.29
N ALA A 954 -10.88 0.23 -27.00
CA ALA A 954 -11.38 -0.98 -26.36
C ALA A 954 -12.92 -1.03 -26.36
N LEU A 955 -13.58 0.12 -26.14
CA LEU A 955 -15.04 0.24 -26.23
C LEU A 955 -15.55 0.07 -27.66
N HIS A 956 -14.87 0.65 -28.66
CA HIS A 956 -15.19 0.46 -30.07
C HIS A 956 -15.16 -1.03 -30.44
N ASP A 957 -14.10 -1.74 -30.07
CA ASP A 957 -13.94 -3.17 -30.35
C ASP A 957 -15.02 -4.01 -29.65
N LEU A 958 -15.36 -3.63 -28.41
CA LEU A 958 -16.39 -4.30 -27.62
C LEU A 958 -17.78 -4.17 -28.25
N LEU A 959 -18.12 -2.98 -28.76
CA LEU A 959 -19.42 -2.66 -29.36
C LEU A 959 -19.51 -3.03 -30.84
N GLY A 960 -18.38 -3.07 -31.55
CA GLY A 960 -18.26 -3.53 -32.93
C GLY A 960 -18.34 -5.05 -33.10
N CYS A 961 -18.49 -5.79 -31.99
CA CYS A 961 -18.66 -7.23 -31.95
C CYS A 961 -19.87 -7.70 -32.80
N LYS A 962 -19.67 -8.72 -33.63
CA LYS A 962 -20.74 -9.31 -34.46
C LYS A 962 -21.53 -10.36 -33.66
N PRO A 963 -22.88 -10.28 -33.61
CA PRO A 963 -23.69 -11.28 -32.92
C PRO A 963 -23.41 -12.71 -33.41
N GLY A 964 -23.19 -13.64 -32.48
CA GLY A 964 -22.90 -15.05 -32.79
C GLY A 964 -21.42 -15.37 -33.02
N THR A 965 -20.55 -14.37 -33.03
CA THR A 965 -19.07 -14.54 -33.01
C THR A 965 -18.44 -13.84 -31.82
N GLY A 966 -19.26 -13.46 -30.85
CA GLY A 966 -18.81 -12.67 -29.72
C GLY A 966 -18.04 -13.49 -28.69
N PRO A 967 -17.28 -12.82 -27.84
CA PRO A 967 -16.34 -13.44 -26.91
C PRO A 967 -16.98 -14.01 -25.65
N PHE A 968 -18.25 -13.66 -25.40
CA PHE A 968 -18.97 -13.98 -24.17
C PHE A 968 -19.77 -15.29 -24.32
N PRO A 969 -20.19 -15.95 -23.22
CA PRO A 969 -20.97 -17.17 -23.23
C PRO A 969 -22.09 -17.15 -24.28
N GLY A 970 -22.16 -18.22 -25.08
CA GLY A 970 -23.12 -18.33 -26.19
C GLY A 970 -22.74 -17.53 -27.44
N ASN A 971 -21.46 -17.18 -27.60
CA ASN A 971 -20.94 -16.30 -28.65
C ASN A 971 -21.65 -14.93 -28.71
N SER A 972 -22.02 -14.42 -27.54
CA SER A 972 -22.74 -13.16 -27.39
C SER A 972 -21.78 -11.97 -27.40
N CYS A 973 -22.31 -10.80 -27.78
CA CYS A 973 -21.61 -9.52 -27.73
C CYS A 973 -22.11 -8.71 -26.54
N ALA A 974 -21.31 -7.74 -26.08
CA ALA A 974 -21.75 -6.84 -25.04
C ALA A 974 -22.77 -5.82 -25.60
N GLU A 975 -23.77 -5.47 -24.80
CA GLU A 975 -24.77 -4.46 -25.15
C GLU A 975 -24.57 -3.21 -24.29
N LEU A 976 -24.70 -2.02 -24.90
CA LEU A 976 -24.41 -0.72 -24.26
C LEU A 976 -25.07 -0.54 -22.88
N HIS A 977 -26.30 -1.03 -22.71
CA HIS A 977 -27.09 -0.88 -21.49
C HIS A 977 -26.86 -1.96 -20.43
N THR A 978 -26.05 -2.99 -20.73
CA THR A 978 -25.68 -4.06 -19.78
C THR A 978 -24.17 -4.14 -19.52
N LEU A 979 -23.40 -3.21 -20.10
CA LEU A 979 -21.94 -3.17 -20.00
C LEU A 979 -21.45 -3.31 -18.56
N GLN A 980 -20.63 -4.33 -18.34
CA GLN A 980 -19.94 -4.57 -17.08
C GLN A 980 -18.45 -4.26 -17.24
N PRO A 981 -17.79 -3.67 -16.22
CA PRO A 981 -16.39 -3.28 -16.30
C PRO A 981 -15.40 -4.41 -16.65
N TRP A 982 -15.76 -5.67 -16.37
CA TRP A 982 -14.91 -6.85 -16.63
C TRP A 982 -14.93 -7.37 -18.08
N GLN A 983 -15.86 -6.90 -18.92
CA GLN A 983 -16.07 -7.43 -20.26
C GLN A 983 -14.98 -6.99 -21.25
N ARG A 984 -14.37 -7.96 -21.96
CA ARG A 984 -13.36 -7.73 -23.01
C ARG A 984 -13.67 -8.52 -24.29
N ALA A 985 -13.22 -8.04 -25.45
CA ALA A 985 -13.13 -8.83 -26.68
C ALA A 985 -12.19 -10.06 -26.50
N ALA A 986 -12.61 -11.26 -26.92
CA ALA A 986 -11.94 -12.54 -26.66
C ALA A 986 -10.67 -12.76 -27.49
N ASP A 987 -10.47 -11.98 -28.55
CA ASP A 987 -9.31 -12.18 -29.39
C ASP A 987 -8.27 -11.14 -29.05
N GLY A 988 -7.32 -11.57 -28.22
CA GLY A 988 -6.07 -10.88 -27.96
C GLY A 988 -5.25 -10.68 -29.23
N THR A 989 -5.63 -9.68 -30.02
CA THR A 989 -4.68 -8.84 -30.74
C THR A 989 -5.20 -7.42 -30.63
N ILE A 990 -4.71 -6.70 -29.61
CA ILE A 990 -4.39 -5.29 -29.87
C ILE A 990 -3.41 -5.36 -31.03
N ARG A 991 -3.85 -4.96 -32.24
CA ARG A 991 -2.92 -4.71 -33.34
C ARG A 991 -2.14 -3.45 -32.98
N ALA A 992 -1.15 -3.61 -32.11
CA ALA A 992 -0.01 -2.73 -32.13
C ALA A 992 0.65 -2.98 -33.48
N VAL A 993 0.57 -2.00 -34.37
CA VAL A 993 1.42 -2.03 -35.55
C VAL A 993 2.83 -1.80 -35.06
N THR A 994 3.68 -2.81 -35.18
CA THR A 994 5.09 -2.72 -34.85
C THR A 994 5.74 -1.70 -35.77
N VAL A 995 5.87 -0.45 -35.29
CA VAL A 995 6.63 0.61 -35.99
C VAL A 995 8.15 0.37 -35.91
N GLY A 996 8.55 -0.58 -35.07
CA GLY A 996 9.87 -1.18 -35.08
C GLY A 996 10.07 -2.21 -33.97
N VAL A 997 11.02 -3.10 -34.15
CA VAL A 997 11.39 -4.15 -33.19
C VAL A 997 12.66 -3.73 -32.46
N PHE A 998 12.63 -3.82 -31.13
CA PHE A 998 13.84 -3.74 -30.31
C PHE A 998 14.26 -5.14 -29.88
N ASP A 999 15.41 -5.61 -30.37
CA ASP A 999 15.95 -6.94 -30.08
C ASP A 999 17.18 -6.82 -29.19
N GLU A 1000 17.05 -7.22 -27.92
CA GLU A 1000 18.12 -7.20 -26.92
C GLU A 1000 19.24 -8.21 -27.24
N SER A 1001 19.01 -9.16 -28.15
CA SER A 1001 20.03 -10.11 -28.61
C SER A 1001 20.85 -9.59 -29.81
N ALA A 1002 20.51 -8.41 -30.35
CA ALA A 1002 21.21 -7.81 -31.48
C ALA A 1002 22.53 -7.12 -31.08
N PRO A 1003 23.50 -6.99 -32.01
CA PRO A 1003 24.75 -6.29 -31.75
C PRO A 1003 24.56 -4.80 -31.44
N PRO A 1004 25.48 -4.17 -30.69
CA PRO A 1004 25.38 -2.76 -30.33
C PRO A 1004 25.29 -1.83 -31.55
N GLY A 1005 24.24 -1.01 -31.62
CA GLY A 1005 23.95 -0.10 -32.73
C GLY A 1005 22.96 -0.62 -33.79
N GLN A 1006 22.42 -1.83 -33.63
CA GLN A 1006 21.36 -2.40 -34.50
C GLN A 1006 20.13 -2.85 -33.71
N GLU A 1007 20.00 -2.39 -32.46
CA GLU A 1007 18.95 -2.82 -31.56
C GLU A 1007 17.56 -2.29 -31.95
N LEU A 1008 17.44 -1.47 -33.00
CA LEU A 1008 16.17 -0.88 -33.44
C LEU A 1008 16.00 -0.98 -34.96
N LEU A 1009 15.08 -1.83 -35.41
CA LEU A 1009 14.61 -1.89 -36.80
C LEU A 1009 13.27 -1.18 -36.92
N LEU A 1010 13.18 -0.09 -37.69
CA LEU A 1010 11.93 0.65 -37.93
C LEU A 1010 11.32 0.26 -39.28
N GLU A 1011 10.04 -0.13 -39.31
CA GLU A 1011 9.31 -0.41 -40.55
C GLU A 1011 8.55 0.85 -41.03
N GLY A 1012 9.17 1.59 -41.95
CA GLY A 1012 8.69 2.90 -42.40
C GLY A 1012 7.34 2.93 -43.12
N GLU A 1013 6.86 1.79 -43.66
CA GLU A 1013 5.58 1.73 -44.39
C GLU A 1013 4.33 1.72 -43.48
N ASN A 1014 4.52 1.54 -42.17
CA ASN A 1014 3.44 1.49 -41.18
C ASN A 1014 3.17 2.84 -40.49
N ILE A 1015 3.82 3.92 -40.94
CA ILE A 1015 3.70 5.26 -40.37
C ILE A 1015 2.71 6.07 -41.24
N PHE A 1016 1.45 6.18 -40.82
CA PHE A 1016 0.50 7.11 -41.44
C PHE A 1016 0.60 8.49 -40.80
N TRP A 1017 0.96 9.48 -41.62
CA TRP A 1017 0.90 10.89 -41.26
C TRP A 1017 -0.41 11.45 -41.79
N ASN A 1018 -1.25 11.97 -40.90
CA ASN A 1018 -2.47 12.64 -41.30
C ASN A 1018 -2.15 14.12 -41.50
N PHE A 1019 -1.97 14.57 -42.75
CA PHE A 1019 -2.38 15.87 -43.33
C PHE A 1019 -1.90 15.93 -44.80
N GLU A 1020 -2.82 16.28 -45.71
CA GLU A 1020 -2.62 16.34 -47.17
C GLU A 1020 -1.77 17.54 -47.62
N SER A 1021 -0.87 17.33 -48.59
CA SER A 1021 -0.89 18.07 -49.85
C SER A 1021 0.01 17.43 -50.93
N HIS A 1022 -0.51 17.45 -52.15
CA HIS A 1022 -0.07 16.79 -53.38
C HIS A 1022 1.29 17.22 -53.99
N GLU A 1023 1.71 16.39 -54.96
CA GLU A 1023 2.76 16.55 -55.99
C GLU A 1023 4.20 16.33 -55.47
N VAL A 1024 4.94 15.31 -55.94
CA VAL A 1024 5.42 15.18 -57.33
C VAL A 1024 5.45 13.72 -57.79
N SER A 1025 5.04 13.59 -59.04
CA SER A 1025 5.00 12.46 -59.95
C SER A 1025 6.35 11.76 -60.25
N SER A 1026 6.28 10.43 -60.35
CA SER A 1026 6.75 9.61 -61.48
C SER A 1026 8.14 8.91 -61.50
N PHE A 1027 8.06 7.59 -61.79
CA PHE A 1027 9.04 6.66 -62.38
C PHE A 1027 10.06 5.92 -61.46
N PRO A 1028 10.47 4.67 -61.80
CA PRO A 1028 10.06 3.47 -61.06
C PRO A 1028 11.23 2.55 -60.67
N ALA A 1029 10.88 1.45 -60.00
CA ALA A 1029 11.72 0.30 -59.70
C ALA A 1029 12.62 -0.16 -60.87
N LEU A 1030 13.94 -0.11 -60.67
CA LEU A 1030 14.91 -1.06 -61.24
C LEU A 1030 16.31 -0.82 -60.63
N LEU A 1031 16.71 -1.59 -59.61
CA LEU A 1031 18.04 -2.22 -59.64
C LEU A 1031 18.12 -3.38 -58.63
N ILE A 1032 18.02 -4.54 -59.24
CA ILE A 1032 18.30 -5.88 -58.77
C ILE A 1032 19.76 -6.01 -58.32
N LYS A 1033 19.94 -6.65 -57.16
CA LYS A 1033 21.02 -7.55 -56.70
C LYS A 1033 22.50 -7.13 -56.81
N THR A 1034 23.18 -7.55 -55.74
CA THR A 1034 24.53 -8.14 -55.65
C THR A 1034 25.65 -7.20 -55.23
N VAL A 1035 26.55 -7.74 -54.37
CA VAL A 1035 27.87 -7.24 -53.94
C VAL A 1035 27.74 -6.38 -52.66
N LEU A 1036 28.27 -6.70 -51.47
CA LEU A 1036 29.37 -7.55 -50.98
C LEU A 1036 29.18 -7.66 -49.43
N TYR A 1037 29.16 -8.86 -48.83
CA TYR A 1037 30.27 -9.42 -48.02
C TYR A 1037 31.34 -8.42 -47.51
N THR A 1038 31.65 -8.56 -46.21
CA THR A 1038 32.79 -8.00 -45.43
C THR A 1038 32.75 -6.51 -45.06
N LEU A 1039 32.19 -6.20 -43.88
CA LEU A 1039 32.92 -5.87 -42.65
C LEU A 1039 32.00 -5.94 -41.43
#